data_AF-A0A4Y7MTC1-F1
#
_entry.id   AF-A0A4Y7MTC1-F1
#
_cell.length_a   1.000
_cell.length_b   1.000
_cell.length_c   1.000
_cell.angle_alpha   90.00
_cell.angle_beta   90.00
_cell.angle_gamma   90.00
#
_symmetry.space_group_name_H-M   'P 1'
#
loop_
_entity.id
_entity.type
_entity.pdbx_description
1 polymer ?
#
loop_
_entity_poly.entity_id
_entity_poly.type
_entity_poly.pdbx_seq_one_letter_code
_entity_poly.pdbx_strand_id
1 'polypeptide(L)'
;MPAVRGDGMRGLAVFISDIRNCKSKEAEIKRINKELANIRSKFKGDKTLDGYQKKKYVCKLLFIFLLGHDIDFGHMEAVNLLSSNKYTEKQIGYLFISVLVNTNSDLIRLIIQSIKNDLASRNPIHVNLALQCIANIGSKEMAETFGTEIPKLLVSGDTMDVVKQSAALCLLRLLRTCPEVIPSGEWTSRIIHLLNDQHLGVVTAAASLIEALVKRNTDEYKGCVSLAVSRLSRIVTASYTDLQDYTYYFVPAPWLSVKLLRLLQNYPPPEDAGVRGRLTECLETILNKAQEPPKSKKVQHSNAKNAVLFEAISLIIHADSDATLLVRGCNQLGQFLSHRETNLRYLALESLCLLATSEFSHDSVKKHQETVINALKTERDVSVRQRAVDLLYAMCDKSNAEEIVQEMLNYLETADYSIREEMVLKVAILAEKYATDYTWYVDVILNLIRIAGDYVSDEVWFRVIQIVINRDDVQGYAAKTVFEALQAPACHENMVKVGSYVLGEFGNLIAGDQRSSPAVQFQLLHSKYHLCSANTRALLLTTYVKFVNLFPEIKHLIQDVFKADNNLRSADAELQQRASEYLQLSIVASTDVLATVLEEMPPFPERESSILAILKKKKPGRVAEPGSAGSDGATPKERKSPALNAVANHSNHNTSGQSNDLLGLASPSAPTTTPNPAPLVDMLADVFSSASPPSVNNGFGSSFQPIDNLKKFACKNNGVLFENDLLQIGVKSEFRQNLGRIALYFGNKTSFALQGFSSSVGTPGDLATKLILQVKPVDVNVDAGAQIQQLVNVECVDEFLEYPTLTILFLYNGVQQRLSLKLPLTINKFFEPTEMNSEAFFSRWKNLSGSNQEAQKIFQATQPIDASHIRMKLIGTGMKLLDGIDPNPENYVSAGIIHTRTQQIGCLLRLEPNRQAQMYRLTIRSSKDSVVHLPCENLCPQ
;
A
#
# COMPACT_ATOMS: atom_id res chain seq x y z
N MET A 1 2.58 6.04 44.85
CA MET A 1 1.78 7.02 45.63
C MET A 1 0.88 6.27 46.59
N PRO A 2 0.76 6.69 47.87
CA PRO A 2 -0.27 6.16 48.77
C PRO A 2 -1.65 6.62 48.29
N ALA A 3 -2.65 5.76 48.44
CA ALA A 3 -4.04 6.10 48.11
C ALA A 3 -4.52 7.25 49.00
N VAL A 4 -4.77 8.41 48.38
CA VAL A 4 -5.42 9.55 49.04
C VAL A 4 -6.83 9.11 49.46
N ARG A 5 -6.99 8.82 50.75
CA ARG A 5 -8.29 8.61 51.38
C ARG A 5 -8.98 9.97 51.50
N GLY A 6 -10.05 10.15 50.73
CA GLY A 6 -11.03 11.22 50.93
C GLY A 6 -11.18 12.19 49.76
N ASP A 7 -11.81 11.75 48.66
CA ASP A 7 -12.78 12.51 47.83
C ASP A 7 -13.30 11.67 46.62
N GLY A 8 -13.47 10.36 46.83
CA GLY A 8 -13.86 9.45 45.75
C GLY A 8 -15.32 9.65 45.33
N MET A 9 -15.60 9.68 44.02
CA MET A 9 -16.96 9.70 43.48
C MET A 9 -17.77 8.46 43.91
N ARG A 10 -18.35 8.48 45.11
CA ARG A 10 -19.07 7.35 45.70
C ARG A 10 -20.13 6.78 44.76
N GLY A 11 -20.82 7.63 44.00
CA GLY A 11 -21.83 7.18 43.05
C GLY A 11 -21.30 6.54 41.75
N LEU A 12 -20.03 6.75 41.38
CA LEU A 12 -19.37 5.99 40.31
C LEU A 12 -18.89 4.64 40.84
N ALA A 13 -18.28 4.62 42.03
CA ALA A 13 -17.83 3.39 42.69
C ALA A 13 -18.99 2.40 42.94
N VAL A 14 -20.14 2.90 43.41
CA VAL A 14 -21.35 2.08 43.58
C VAL A 14 -21.85 1.55 42.23
N PHE A 15 -21.88 2.36 41.18
CA PHE A 15 -22.29 1.90 39.84
C PHE A 15 -21.37 0.81 39.30
N ILE A 16 -20.05 0.97 39.43
CA ILE A 16 -19.07 -0.05 39.03
C ILE A 16 -19.27 -1.35 39.84
N SER A 17 -19.53 -1.23 41.14
CA SER A 17 -19.83 -2.39 41.98
C SER A 17 -21.12 -3.09 41.55
N ASP A 18 -22.18 -2.33 41.24
CA ASP A 18 -23.46 -2.88 40.76
C ASP A 18 -23.27 -3.68 39.46
N ILE A 19 -22.48 -3.15 38.52
CA ILE A 19 -22.17 -3.81 37.24
C ILE A 19 -21.36 -5.09 37.49
N ARG A 20 -20.31 -5.03 38.32
CA ARG A 20 -19.51 -6.23 38.67
C ARG A 20 -20.31 -7.31 39.40
N ASN A 21 -21.35 -6.92 40.14
CA ASN A 21 -22.22 -7.84 40.87
C ASN A 21 -23.37 -8.41 40.00
N CYS A 22 -23.48 -8.00 38.73
CA CYS A 22 -24.48 -8.56 37.82
C CYS A 22 -24.13 -10.01 37.47
N LYS A 23 -25.09 -10.92 37.69
CA LYS A 23 -24.90 -12.36 37.44
C LYS A 23 -25.06 -12.77 35.96
N SER A 24 -25.53 -11.87 35.10
CA SER A 24 -25.78 -12.14 33.68
C SER A 24 -25.61 -10.87 32.84
N LYS A 25 -25.28 -11.04 31.55
CA LYS A 25 -25.17 -9.95 30.58
C LYS A 25 -26.48 -9.17 30.42
N GLU A 26 -27.63 -9.85 30.51
CA GLU A 26 -28.94 -9.18 30.45
C GLU A 26 -29.19 -8.28 31.66
N ALA A 27 -28.80 -8.70 32.86
CA ALA A 27 -28.91 -7.89 34.07
C ALA A 27 -27.99 -6.65 34.01
N GLU A 28 -26.80 -6.83 33.46
CA GLU A 28 -25.85 -5.75 33.19
C GLU A 28 -26.44 -4.72 32.22
N ILE A 29 -26.93 -5.15 31.05
CA ILE A 29 -27.56 -4.26 30.05
C ILE A 29 -28.76 -3.51 30.66
N LYS A 30 -29.62 -4.20 31.44
CA LYS A 30 -30.75 -3.56 32.13
C LYS A 30 -30.27 -2.49 33.12
N ARG A 31 -29.20 -2.75 33.88
CA ARG A 31 -28.63 -1.80 34.84
C ARG A 31 -28.00 -0.59 34.14
N ILE A 32 -27.32 -0.81 33.02
CA ILE A 32 -26.72 0.22 32.18
C ILE A 32 -27.80 1.11 31.57
N ASN A 33 -28.84 0.53 30.95
CA ASN A 33 -29.96 1.29 30.38
C ASN A 33 -30.67 2.15 31.42
N LYS A 34 -30.87 1.63 32.64
CA LYS A 34 -31.42 2.39 33.77
C LYS A 34 -30.52 3.58 34.14
N GLU A 35 -29.21 3.38 34.14
CA GLU A 35 -28.26 4.47 34.45
C GLU A 35 -28.20 5.50 33.31
N LEU A 36 -28.18 5.07 32.05
CA LEU A 36 -28.22 5.97 30.88
C LEU A 36 -29.49 6.82 30.89
N ALA A 37 -30.65 6.24 31.20
CA ALA A 37 -31.90 6.99 31.33
C ALA A 37 -31.83 8.03 32.47
N ASN A 38 -31.25 7.66 33.61
CA ASN A 38 -31.02 8.59 34.71
C ASN A 38 -30.09 9.75 34.31
N ILE A 39 -28.98 9.46 33.65
CA ILE A 39 -28.03 10.48 33.16
C ILE A 39 -28.73 11.41 32.16
N ARG A 40 -29.48 10.87 31.19
CA ARG A 40 -30.25 11.68 30.21
C ARG A 40 -31.23 12.62 30.91
N SER A 41 -31.96 12.12 31.91
CA SER A 41 -32.89 12.94 32.70
C SER A 41 -32.18 14.07 33.45
N LYS A 42 -30.99 13.80 34.00
CA LYS A 42 -30.20 14.81 34.71
C LYS A 42 -29.62 15.88 33.79
N PHE A 43 -29.18 15.51 32.58
CA PHE A 43 -28.67 16.48 31.60
C PHE A 43 -29.79 17.34 30.97
N LYS A 44 -31.01 16.80 30.85
CA LYS A 44 -32.18 17.53 30.35
C LYS A 44 -32.93 18.37 31.38
N GLY A 45 -32.59 18.28 32.67
CA GLY A 45 -33.32 18.98 33.72
C GLY A 45 -32.98 20.48 33.77
N ASP A 46 -33.97 21.32 34.13
CA ASP A 46 -33.82 22.79 34.23
C ASP A 46 -32.84 23.28 35.30
N LYS A 47 -32.31 22.38 36.14
CA LYS A 47 -31.30 22.72 37.16
C LYS A 47 -29.91 22.66 36.55
N THR A 48 -29.21 23.79 36.55
CA THR A 48 -27.79 23.86 36.17
C THR A 48 -26.97 22.91 37.05
N LEU A 49 -26.40 21.88 36.42
CA LEU A 49 -25.55 20.92 37.11
C LEU A 49 -24.21 21.57 37.50
N ASP A 50 -23.80 21.38 38.74
CA ASP A 50 -22.47 21.79 39.22
C ASP A 50 -21.36 20.96 38.56
N GLY A 51 -20.15 21.52 38.48
CA GLY A 51 -18.97 20.91 37.84
C GLY A 51 -18.66 19.50 38.35
N TYR A 52 -18.82 19.28 39.66
CA TYR A 52 -18.65 17.96 40.27
C TYR A 52 -19.67 16.93 39.76
N GLN A 53 -20.94 17.34 39.61
CA GLN A 53 -22.00 16.45 39.13
C GLN A 53 -21.82 16.12 37.65
N LYS A 54 -21.46 17.11 36.82
CA LYS A 54 -21.10 16.90 35.41
C LYS A 54 -19.94 15.92 35.28
N LYS A 55 -18.83 16.15 36.00
CA LYS A 55 -17.67 15.25 36.04
C LYS A 55 -18.07 13.81 36.40
N LYS A 56 -18.91 13.63 37.43
CA LYS A 56 -19.40 12.31 37.86
C LYS A 56 -20.19 11.58 36.77
N TYR A 57 -21.10 12.27 36.10
CA TYR A 57 -21.92 11.66 35.05
C TYR A 57 -21.12 11.38 33.77
N VAL A 58 -20.23 12.30 33.37
CA VAL A 58 -19.31 12.09 32.24
C VAL A 58 -18.38 10.90 32.50
N CYS A 59 -17.86 10.72 33.72
CA CYS A 59 -17.09 9.51 34.07
C CYS A 59 -17.90 8.22 33.95
N LYS A 60 -19.20 8.24 34.30
CA LYS A 60 -20.08 7.07 34.13
C LYS A 60 -20.29 6.73 32.66
N LEU A 61 -20.49 7.75 31.82
CA LEU A 61 -20.58 7.56 30.38
C LEU A 61 -19.28 6.97 29.84
N LEU A 62 -18.12 7.55 30.15
CA LEU A 62 -16.83 6.99 29.73
C LEU A 62 -16.66 5.51 30.14
N PHE A 63 -17.07 5.15 31.37
CA PHE A 63 -17.02 3.76 31.82
C PHE A 63 -17.96 2.84 31.02
N ILE A 64 -19.18 3.28 30.72
CA ILE A 64 -20.14 2.53 29.88
C ILE A 64 -19.58 2.34 28.46
N PHE A 65 -18.92 3.35 27.91
CA PHE A 65 -18.25 3.25 26.61
C PHE A 65 -17.11 2.23 26.61
N LEU A 66 -16.29 2.21 27.67
CA LEU A 66 -15.21 1.23 27.83
C LEU A 66 -15.73 -0.22 27.99
N LEU A 67 -16.99 -0.42 28.37
CA LEU A 67 -17.64 -1.74 28.38
C LEU A 67 -18.11 -2.17 26.98
N GLY A 68 -18.02 -1.30 25.97
CA GLY A 68 -18.44 -1.58 24.59
C GLY A 68 -19.87 -1.14 24.25
N HIS A 69 -20.45 -0.23 25.02
CA HIS A 69 -21.77 0.36 24.72
C HIS A 69 -21.62 1.75 24.10
N ASP A 70 -22.30 2.00 22.98
CA ASP A 70 -22.27 3.28 22.29
C ASP A 70 -22.96 4.41 23.09
N ILE A 71 -22.42 5.62 22.96
CA ILE A 71 -22.88 6.81 23.69
C ILE A 71 -22.98 8.01 22.76
N ASP A 72 -24.21 8.46 22.52
CA ASP A 72 -24.49 9.57 21.58
C ASP A 72 -24.73 10.93 22.27
N PHE A 73 -24.72 10.98 23.60
CA PHE A 73 -25.07 12.18 24.37
C PHE A 73 -24.09 12.44 25.52
N GLY A 74 -24.06 13.66 26.05
CA GLY A 74 -23.08 14.07 27.08
C GLY A 74 -21.84 14.80 26.53
N HIS A 75 -21.73 14.92 25.20
CA HIS A 75 -20.61 15.59 24.54
C HIS A 75 -20.51 17.08 24.92
N MET A 76 -21.63 17.81 24.96
CA MET A 76 -21.66 19.23 25.34
C MET A 76 -21.29 19.44 26.81
N GLU A 77 -21.72 18.55 27.70
CA GLU A 77 -21.40 18.57 29.11
C GLU A 77 -19.90 18.34 29.34
N ALA A 78 -19.27 17.48 28.53
CA ALA A 78 -17.82 17.29 28.52
C ALA A 78 -17.08 18.54 28.00
N VAL A 79 -17.56 19.19 26.94
CA VAL A 79 -16.99 20.45 26.43
C VAL A 79 -17.07 21.55 27.50
N ASN A 80 -18.19 21.65 28.22
CA ASN A 80 -18.34 22.60 29.31
C ASN A 80 -17.36 22.37 30.48
N LEU A 81 -16.92 21.13 30.71
CA LEU A 81 -15.91 20.83 31.72
C LEU A 81 -14.53 21.37 31.34
N LEU A 82 -14.24 21.58 30.05
CA LEU A 82 -12.97 22.16 29.59
C LEU A 82 -12.77 23.59 30.06
N SER A 83 -13.84 24.33 30.33
CA SER A 83 -13.77 25.72 30.81
C SER A 83 -13.60 25.82 32.34
N SER A 84 -13.66 24.71 33.09
CA SER A 84 -13.56 24.74 34.56
C SER A 84 -12.15 24.99 35.07
N ASN A 85 -11.93 25.82 36.10
CA ASN A 85 -10.58 26.02 36.65
C ASN A 85 -10.06 24.83 37.51
N LYS A 86 -10.87 23.79 37.73
CA LYS A 86 -10.47 22.63 38.52
C LYS A 86 -9.83 21.56 37.63
N TYR A 87 -8.59 21.19 37.92
CA TYR A 87 -7.84 20.15 37.20
C TYR A 87 -8.65 18.87 36.98
N THR A 88 -9.25 18.32 38.06
CA THR A 88 -9.93 17.03 37.97
C THR A 88 -11.20 17.07 37.10
N GLU A 89 -11.81 18.24 36.91
CA GLU A 89 -12.95 18.44 36.02
C GLU A 89 -12.48 18.53 34.57
N LYS A 90 -11.48 19.37 34.28
CA LYS A 90 -10.86 19.47 32.94
C LYS A 90 -10.28 18.15 32.46
N GLN A 91 -9.57 17.42 33.32
CA GLN A 91 -8.93 16.15 32.97
C GLN A 91 -9.96 15.14 32.43
N ILE A 92 -11.12 15.04 33.09
CA ILE A 92 -12.20 14.14 32.65
C ILE A 92 -12.86 14.65 31.37
N GLY A 93 -13.04 15.97 31.22
CA GLY A 93 -13.54 16.56 29.97
C GLY A 93 -12.62 16.25 28.78
N TYR A 94 -11.32 16.52 28.92
CA TYR A 94 -10.31 16.24 27.89
C TYR A 94 -10.19 14.75 27.57
N LEU A 95 -10.25 13.88 28.58
CA LEU A 95 -10.23 12.43 28.37
C LEU A 95 -11.47 11.95 27.60
N PHE A 96 -12.66 12.42 27.99
CA PHE A 96 -13.90 12.08 27.31
C PHE A 96 -13.86 12.52 25.84
N ILE A 97 -13.41 13.75 25.60
CA ILE A 97 -13.32 14.32 24.24
C ILE A 97 -12.29 13.59 23.39
N SER A 98 -11.14 13.23 23.96
CA SER A 98 -10.10 12.48 23.23
C SER A 98 -10.54 11.07 22.82
N VAL A 99 -11.52 10.48 23.51
CA VAL A 99 -11.96 9.10 23.30
C VAL A 99 -13.26 9.02 22.48
N LEU A 100 -14.24 9.90 22.73
CA LEU A 100 -15.59 9.81 22.15
C LEU A 100 -15.88 10.82 21.02
N VAL A 101 -15.12 11.91 20.88
CA VAL A 101 -15.43 12.92 19.86
C VAL A 101 -14.90 12.48 18.50
N ASN A 102 -15.82 12.25 17.57
CA ASN A 102 -15.52 12.02 16.16
C ASN A 102 -15.05 13.32 15.47
N THR A 103 -14.12 13.21 14.52
CA THR A 103 -13.46 14.33 13.80
C THR A 103 -14.41 15.15 12.92
N ASN A 104 -15.67 14.74 12.76
CA ASN A 104 -16.70 15.44 11.99
C ASN A 104 -17.77 16.11 12.88
N SER A 105 -17.55 16.23 14.18
CA SER A 105 -18.51 16.86 15.09
C SER A 105 -18.46 18.39 14.99
N ASP A 106 -19.62 19.05 14.93
CA ASP A 106 -19.76 20.52 15.03
C ASP A 106 -19.13 21.11 16.31
N LEU A 107 -18.87 20.25 17.31
CA LEU A 107 -18.26 20.61 18.59
C LEU A 107 -16.76 20.87 18.50
N ILE A 108 -16.08 20.45 17.42
CA ILE A 108 -14.64 20.58 17.26
C ILE A 108 -14.21 22.05 17.32
N ARG A 109 -15.00 22.96 16.76
CA ARG A 109 -14.69 24.40 16.83
C ARG A 109 -14.66 24.92 18.26
N LEU A 110 -15.59 24.47 19.11
CA LEU A 110 -15.64 24.84 20.54
C LEU A 110 -14.47 24.23 21.33
N ILE A 111 -14.10 23.00 20.97
CA ILE A 111 -12.96 22.29 21.56
C ILE A 111 -11.66 23.01 21.19
N ILE A 112 -11.46 23.36 19.92
CA ILE A 112 -10.30 24.13 19.44
C ILE A 112 -10.20 25.47 20.19
N GLN A 113 -11.31 26.19 20.35
CA GLN A 113 -11.30 27.45 21.10
C GLN A 113 -10.91 27.25 22.57
N SER A 114 -11.40 26.19 23.22
CA SER A 114 -11.06 25.86 24.61
C SER A 114 -9.60 25.48 24.77
N ILE A 115 -9.07 24.68 23.84
CA ILE A 115 -7.65 24.30 23.77
C ILE A 115 -6.78 25.54 23.60
N LYS A 116 -7.16 26.47 22.71
CA LYS A 116 -6.42 27.73 22.49
C LYS A 116 -6.31 28.56 23.78
N ASN A 117 -7.40 28.67 24.53
CA ASN A 117 -7.40 29.37 25.82
C ASN A 117 -6.49 28.67 26.84
N ASP A 118 -6.43 27.34 26.83
CA ASP A 118 -5.58 26.57 27.73
C ASP A 118 -4.10 26.60 27.35
N LEU A 119 -3.76 26.63 26.05
CA LEU A 119 -2.39 26.84 25.57
C LEU A 119 -1.85 28.22 25.94
N ALA A 120 -2.71 29.24 25.98
CA ALA A 120 -2.36 30.59 26.44
C ALA A 120 -2.31 30.72 27.97
N SER A 121 -2.71 29.69 28.72
CA SER A 121 -2.71 29.72 30.19
C SER A 121 -1.29 29.65 30.75
N ARG A 122 -1.06 30.31 31.89
CA ARG A 122 0.18 30.16 32.66
C ARG A 122 0.27 28.83 33.41
N ASN A 123 -0.82 28.06 33.49
CA ASN A 123 -0.83 26.79 34.21
C ASN A 123 -0.27 25.66 33.32
N PRO A 124 0.93 25.11 33.62
CA PRO A 124 1.57 24.07 32.80
C PRO A 124 0.73 22.78 32.72
N ILE A 125 -0.11 22.50 33.72
CA ILE A 125 -0.96 21.32 33.75
C ILE A 125 -2.08 21.45 32.70
N HIS A 126 -2.67 22.64 32.56
CA HIS A 126 -3.72 22.88 31.56
C HIS A 126 -3.16 22.84 30.15
N VAL A 127 -1.99 23.45 29.93
CA VAL A 127 -1.27 23.39 28.65
C VAL A 127 -0.97 21.93 28.27
N ASN A 128 -0.52 21.10 29.21
CA ASN A 128 -0.22 19.70 28.95
C ASN A 128 -1.49 18.89 28.59
N LEU A 129 -2.60 19.07 29.32
CA LEU A 129 -3.87 18.42 28.96
C LEU A 129 -4.35 18.81 27.55
N ALA A 130 -4.21 20.08 27.19
CA ALA A 130 -4.52 20.59 25.86
C ALA A 130 -3.63 19.95 24.78
N LEU A 131 -2.31 19.90 24.98
CA LEU A 131 -1.36 19.26 24.06
C LEU A 131 -1.63 17.77 23.88
N GLN A 132 -1.95 17.04 24.96
CA GLN A 132 -2.32 15.63 24.90
C GLN A 132 -3.61 15.43 24.08
N CYS A 133 -4.61 16.29 24.28
CA CYS A 133 -5.85 16.26 23.52
C CYS A 133 -5.60 16.49 22.01
N ILE A 134 -4.76 17.46 21.66
CA ILE A 134 -4.38 17.72 20.27
C ILE A 134 -3.69 16.49 19.67
N ALA A 135 -2.73 15.89 20.38
CA ALA A 135 -2.00 14.73 19.90
C ALA A 135 -2.91 13.50 19.70
N ASN A 136 -3.89 13.29 20.57
CA ASN A 136 -4.80 12.14 20.48
C ASN A 136 -5.81 12.30 19.33
N ILE A 137 -6.37 13.49 19.13
CA ILE A 137 -7.39 13.74 18.10
C ILE A 137 -6.75 13.94 16.72
N GLY A 138 -5.75 14.82 16.61
CA GLY A 138 -4.98 15.03 15.38
C GLY A 138 -5.80 15.43 14.15
N SER A 139 -6.83 16.28 14.30
CA SER A 139 -7.62 16.73 13.14
C SER A 139 -6.87 17.75 12.27
N LYS A 140 -7.25 17.85 10.99
CA LYS A 140 -6.68 18.84 10.05
C LYS A 140 -6.88 20.27 10.54
N GLU A 141 -8.07 20.61 11.04
CA GLU A 141 -8.38 21.93 11.61
C GLU A 141 -7.48 22.27 12.82
N MET A 142 -7.18 21.28 13.68
CA MET A 142 -6.25 21.47 14.80
C MET A 142 -4.81 21.67 14.30
N ALA A 143 -4.38 20.96 13.26
CA ALA A 143 -3.07 21.15 12.67
C ALA A 143 -2.90 22.56 12.07
N GLU A 144 -3.92 23.06 11.37
CA GLU A 144 -3.95 24.41 10.78
C GLU A 144 -3.93 25.50 11.85
N THR A 145 -4.67 25.30 12.94
CA THR A 145 -4.74 26.28 14.03
C THR A 145 -3.47 26.31 14.88
N PHE A 146 -2.97 25.14 15.28
CA PHE A 146 -1.90 25.03 16.28
C PHE A 146 -0.50 24.77 15.71
N GLY A 147 -0.39 24.55 14.38
CA GLY A 147 0.87 24.23 13.71
C GLY A 147 1.98 25.26 13.92
N THR A 148 1.63 26.54 14.12
CA THR A 148 2.60 27.62 14.40
C THR A 148 2.75 27.92 15.89
N GLU A 149 1.75 27.61 16.71
CA GLU A 149 1.75 27.90 18.15
C GLU A 149 2.55 26.85 18.94
N ILE A 150 2.47 25.58 18.58
CA ILE A 150 3.16 24.48 19.28
C ILE A 150 4.69 24.59 19.18
N PRO A 151 5.29 24.86 18.00
CA PRO A 151 6.75 25.09 17.92
C PRO A 151 7.22 26.27 18.77
N LYS A 152 6.43 27.35 18.87
CA LYS A 152 6.73 28.51 19.73
C LYS A 152 6.77 28.11 21.21
N LEU A 153 5.79 27.31 21.65
CA LEU A 153 5.78 26.76 23.00
C LEU A 153 6.97 25.84 23.27
N LEU A 154 7.37 25.04 22.27
CA LEU A 154 8.49 24.10 22.40
C LEU A 154 9.84 24.81 22.62
N VAL A 155 10.09 25.91 21.92
CA VAL A 155 11.40 26.61 21.98
C VAL A 155 11.47 27.72 23.02
N SER A 156 10.35 28.05 23.67
CA SER A 156 10.30 29.15 24.64
C SER A 156 11.05 28.78 25.92
N GLY A 157 11.96 29.66 26.35
CA GLY A 157 12.75 29.48 27.56
C GLY A 157 11.93 29.47 28.86
N ASP A 158 10.79 30.16 28.86
CA ASP A 158 9.90 30.30 30.03
C ASP A 158 9.02 29.07 30.27
N THR A 159 9.02 28.10 29.35
CA THR A 159 8.18 26.91 29.44
C THR A 159 8.84 25.82 30.28
N MET A 160 8.03 25.16 31.11
CA MET A 160 8.49 24.02 31.91
C MET A 160 8.83 22.81 31.05
N ASP A 161 9.81 22.02 31.49
CA ASP A 161 10.35 20.88 30.73
C ASP A 161 9.31 19.80 30.38
N VAL A 162 8.31 19.60 31.24
CA VAL A 162 7.20 18.65 31.00
C VAL A 162 6.30 19.12 29.85
N VAL A 163 6.14 20.44 29.69
CA VAL A 163 5.38 21.03 28.59
C VAL A 163 6.17 20.89 27.28
N LYS A 164 7.48 21.15 27.30
CA LYS A 164 8.36 20.96 26.12
C LYS A 164 8.32 19.52 25.61
N GLN A 165 8.38 18.53 26.51
CA GLN A 165 8.25 17.11 26.15
C GLN A 165 6.94 16.82 25.41
N SER A 166 5.83 17.31 25.96
CA SER A 166 4.49 17.09 25.42
C SER A 166 4.30 17.85 24.10
N ALA A 167 4.85 19.06 23.98
CA ALA A 167 4.81 19.88 22.77
C ALA A 167 5.59 19.24 21.62
N ALA A 168 6.79 18.70 21.88
CA ALA A 168 7.58 18.00 20.87
C ALA A 168 6.86 16.76 20.32
N LEU A 169 6.25 15.94 21.19
CA LEU A 169 5.50 14.76 20.77
C LEU A 169 4.17 15.13 20.07
N CYS A 170 3.51 16.19 20.53
CA CYS A 170 2.32 16.72 19.88
C CYS A 170 2.64 17.20 18.45
N LEU A 171 3.72 17.95 18.28
CA LEU A 171 4.19 18.39 16.97
C LEU A 171 4.55 17.21 16.07
N LEU A 172 5.24 16.19 16.62
CA LEU A 172 5.56 14.95 15.90
C LEU A 172 4.29 14.23 15.41
N ARG A 173 3.24 14.20 16.23
CA ARG A 173 1.97 13.56 15.86
C ARG A 173 1.22 14.35 14.78
N LEU A 174 1.21 15.67 14.87
CA LEU A 174 0.65 16.54 13.82
C LEU A 174 1.45 16.37 12.52
N LEU A 175 2.78 16.27 12.58
CA LEU A 175 3.66 16.04 11.43
C LEU A 175 3.33 14.75 10.68
N ARG A 176 2.99 13.68 11.41
CA ARG A 176 2.61 12.39 10.82
C ARG A 176 1.20 12.39 10.23
N THR A 177 0.32 13.29 10.69
CA THR A 177 -1.10 13.29 10.30
C THR A 177 -1.37 14.29 9.17
N CYS A 178 -0.80 15.50 9.25
CA CYS A 178 -0.95 16.57 8.26
C CYS A 178 0.42 17.21 7.97
N PRO A 179 1.29 16.55 7.19
CA PRO A 179 2.65 17.03 6.94
C PRO A 179 2.72 18.35 6.14
N GLU A 180 1.68 18.67 5.36
CA GLU A 180 1.64 19.86 4.49
C GLU A 180 1.43 21.17 5.26
N VAL A 181 0.82 21.11 6.44
CA VAL A 181 0.35 22.28 7.18
C VAL A 181 1.42 22.88 8.09
N ILE A 182 2.46 22.11 8.45
CA ILE A 182 3.48 22.53 9.40
C ILE A 182 4.59 23.28 8.66
N PRO A 183 4.85 24.56 8.99
CA PRO A 183 5.89 25.34 8.34
C PRO A 183 7.28 24.80 8.67
N SER A 184 8.12 24.66 7.64
CA SER A 184 9.54 24.27 7.76
C SER A 184 10.43 25.49 7.99
N GLY A 185 11.50 25.33 8.78
CA GLY A 185 12.68 26.22 8.74
C GLY A 185 12.85 27.23 9.89
N GLU A 186 11.78 27.84 10.42
CA GLU A 186 11.94 28.95 11.41
C GLU A 186 12.55 28.53 12.74
N TRP A 187 12.23 27.32 13.21
CA TRP A 187 12.55 26.86 14.57
C TRP A 187 13.67 25.81 14.61
N THR A 188 14.23 25.45 13.45
CA THR A 188 15.15 24.32 13.25
C THR A 188 16.37 24.39 14.18
N SER A 189 17.07 25.53 14.24
CA SER A 189 18.26 25.69 15.08
C SER A 189 17.96 25.53 16.58
N ARG A 190 16.83 26.06 17.04
CA ARG A 190 16.39 25.95 18.44
C ARG A 190 15.94 24.53 18.78
N ILE A 191 15.22 23.86 17.88
CA ILE A 191 14.83 22.46 18.05
C ILE A 191 16.05 21.55 18.14
N ILE A 192 17.07 21.76 17.31
CA ILE A 192 18.35 21.04 17.39
C ILE A 192 19.04 21.31 18.73
N HIS A 193 19.02 22.56 19.22
CA HIS A 193 19.62 22.91 20.50
C HIS A 193 18.93 22.24 21.70
N LEU A 194 17.68 21.78 21.60
CA LEU A 194 17.01 21.00 22.65
C LEU A 194 17.73 19.68 22.97
N LEU A 195 18.56 19.16 22.05
CA LEU A 195 19.43 18.01 22.36
C LEU A 195 20.45 18.32 23.46
N ASN A 196 20.72 19.59 23.74
CA ASN A 196 21.64 20.03 24.78
C ASN A 196 21.01 20.30 26.14
N ASP A 197 19.69 20.14 26.26
CA ASP A 197 18.94 20.38 27.49
C ASP A 197 19.47 19.51 28.66
N GLN A 198 19.32 20.01 29.89
CA GLN A 198 19.69 19.28 31.11
C GLN A 198 18.71 18.14 31.38
N HIS A 199 17.43 18.34 31.07
CA HIS A 199 16.39 17.35 31.32
C HIS A 199 16.32 16.32 30.17
N LEU A 200 16.78 15.10 30.43
CA LEU A 200 16.85 14.03 29.43
C LEU A 200 15.50 13.65 28.81
N GLY A 201 14.38 13.89 29.49
CA GLY A 201 13.04 13.72 28.92
C GLY A 201 12.80 14.67 27.73
N VAL A 202 13.27 15.92 27.82
CA VAL A 202 13.15 16.91 26.72
C VAL A 202 13.99 16.44 25.54
N VAL A 203 15.22 15.99 25.80
CA VAL A 203 16.12 15.41 24.80
C VAL A 203 15.49 14.20 24.12
N THR A 204 14.82 13.32 24.86
CA THR A 204 14.14 12.13 24.33
C THR A 204 12.99 12.48 23.38
N ALA A 205 12.17 13.46 23.76
CA ALA A 205 11.07 13.94 22.94
C ALA A 205 11.58 14.69 21.69
N ALA A 206 12.58 15.56 21.87
CA ALA A 206 13.24 16.30 20.79
C ALA A 206 13.92 15.35 19.79
N ALA A 207 14.66 14.34 20.24
CA ALA A 207 15.28 13.34 19.38
C ALA A 207 14.24 12.61 18.51
N SER A 208 13.08 12.28 19.07
CA SER A 208 11.99 11.62 18.33
C SER A 208 11.35 12.54 17.28
N LEU A 209 11.24 13.83 17.59
CA LEU A 209 10.77 14.85 16.66
C LEU A 209 11.77 15.07 15.52
N ILE A 210 13.06 15.25 15.87
CA ILE A 210 14.15 15.46 14.91
C ILE A 210 14.25 14.25 13.98
N GLU A 211 14.21 13.01 14.49
CA GLU A 211 14.22 11.79 13.67
C GLU A 211 13.15 11.81 12.56
N ALA A 212 11.95 12.31 12.86
CA ALA A 212 10.87 12.41 11.87
C ALA A 212 11.05 13.58 10.88
N LEU A 213 11.66 14.69 11.34
CA LEU A 213 11.93 15.85 10.49
C LEU A 213 13.09 15.60 9.53
N VAL A 214 14.13 14.88 9.98
CA VAL A 214 15.30 14.49 9.16
C VAL A 214 14.87 13.67 7.94
N LYS A 215 13.90 12.77 8.09
CA LYS A 215 13.38 11.97 6.97
C LYS A 215 12.70 12.79 5.87
N ARG A 216 12.35 14.06 6.16
CA ARG A 216 11.81 15.01 5.17
C ARG A 216 12.90 15.94 4.63
N ASN A 217 13.67 16.56 5.54
CA ASN A 217 14.70 17.54 5.23
C ASN A 217 16.02 17.13 5.90
N THR A 218 16.86 16.35 5.22
CA THR A 218 18.12 15.85 5.80
C THR A 218 19.13 16.98 6.07
N ASP A 219 19.28 17.93 5.14
CA ASP A 219 20.33 18.96 5.18
C ASP A 219 20.12 19.99 6.30
N GLU A 220 18.88 20.45 6.50
CA GLU A 220 18.55 21.47 7.52
C GLU A 220 18.88 21.04 8.94
N TYR A 221 18.83 19.73 9.20
CA TYR A 221 19.03 19.15 10.53
C TYR A 221 20.45 18.57 10.73
N LYS A 222 21.39 18.71 9.78
CA LYS A 222 22.76 18.16 9.87
C LYS A 222 23.49 18.57 11.16
N GLY A 223 23.18 19.75 11.71
CA GLY A 223 23.71 20.22 13.01
C GLY A 223 23.37 19.34 14.21
N CYS A 224 22.37 18.46 14.12
CA CYS A 224 22.00 17.54 15.19
C CYS A 224 23.01 16.41 15.41
N VAL A 225 23.78 16.02 14.38
CA VAL A 225 24.72 14.88 14.44
C VAL A 225 25.80 15.10 15.50
N SER A 226 26.49 16.25 15.46
CA SER A 226 27.55 16.57 16.42
C SER A 226 27.03 16.61 17.86
N LEU A 227 25.83 17.16 18.06
CA LEU A 227 25.19 17.22 19.38
C LEU A 227 24.76 15.82 19.85
N ALA A 228 24.16 15.01 18.98
CA ALA A 228 23.75 13.64 19.30
C ALA A 228 24.94 12.76 19.68
N VAL A 229 26.06 12.85 18.96
CA VAL A 229 27.30 12.12 19.29
C VAL A 229 27.88 12.58 20.63
N SER A 230 27.94 13.90 20.87
CA SER A 230 28.40 14.45 22.15
C SER A 230 27.53 13.98 23.33
N ARG A 231 26.21 13.94 23.14
CA ARG A 231 25.26 13.46 24.16
C ARG A 231 25.39 11.96 24.39
N LEU A 232 25.50 11.17 23.32
CA LEU A 232 25.72 9.74 23.41
C LEU A 232 27.01 9.44 24.18
N SER A 233 28.11 10.13 23.86
CA SER A 233 29.39 10.03 24.57
C SER A 233 29.26 10.25 26.07
N ARG A 234 28.55 11.32 26.49
CA ARG A 234 28.28 11.59 27.90
C ARG A 234 27.45 10.50 28.58
N ILE A 235 26.46 9.91 27.88
CA ILE A 235 25.62 8.85 28.44
C ILE A 235 26.39 7.54 28.57
N VAL A 236 27.18 7.16 27.56
CA VAL A 236 27.93 5.89 27.57
C VAL A 236 29.13 5.94 28.52
N THR A 237 29.70 7.10 28.80
CA THR A 237 30.80 7.27 29.77
C THR A 237 30.31 7.51 31.20
N ALA A 238 29.07 7.97 31.38
CA ALA A 238 28.50 8.22 32.70
C ALA A 238 28.48 6.98 33.60
N SER A 239 28.72 7.21 34.90
CA SER A 239 28.48 6.21 35.93
C SER A 239 26.97 6.09 36.20
N TYR A 240 26.55 4.95 36.72
CA TYR A 240 25.14 4.74 37.12
C TYR A 240 24.70 5.70 38.25
N THR A 241 25.64 6.33 38.95
CA THR A 241 25.42 7.32 40.01
C THR A 241 25.04 8.70 39.48
N ASP A 242 25.41 9.02 38.24
CA ASP A 242 25.30 10.37 37.69
C ASP A 242 23.89 10.65 37.12
N LEU A 243 23.15 9.58 36.81
CA LEU A 243 21.84 9.60 36.14
C LEU A 243 20.79 8.82 36.93
N GLN A 244 20.66 9.06 38.23
CA GLN A 244 19.84 8.23 39.14
C GLN A 244 18.38 8.06 38.67
N ASP A 245 17.74 9.14 38.22
CA ASP A 245 16.33 9.11 37.79
C ASP A 245 16.13 8.51 36.38
N TYR A 246 17.19 8.42 35.58
CA TYR A 246 17.17 7.94 34.19
C TYR A 246 17.92 6.62 33.98
N THR A 247 18.49 6.05 35.04
CA THR A 247 19.11 4.74 35.01
C THR A 247 18.02 3.66 35.09
N TYR A 248 18.11 2.65 34.24
CA TYR A 248 17.19 1.52 34.24
C TYR A 248 17.97 0.24 34.48
N TYR A 249 17.81 -0.36 35.66
CA TYR A 249 18.56 -1.54 36.09
C TYR A 249 20.08 -1.43 35.81
N PHE A 250 20.74 -0.38 36.31
CA PHE A 250 22.19 -0.12 36.11
C PHE A 250 22.62 0.16 34.66
N VAL A 251 21.68 0.37 33.73
CA VAL A 251 21.96 0.82 32.37
C VAL A 251 21.59 2.30 32.27
N PRO A 252 22.53 3.21 31.92
CA PRO A 252 22.26 4.63 31.82
C PRO A 252 21.39 4.94 30.59
N ALA A 253 20.20 5.51 30.81
CA ALA A 253 19.29 6.04 29.79
C ALA A 253 19.16 5.19 28.49
N PRO A 254 18.79 3.89 28.57
CA PRO A 254 18.82 2.98 27.43
C PRO A 254 17.93 3.42 26.26
N TRP A 255 16.72 3.93 26.53
CA TRP A 255 15.81 4.40 25.48
C TRP A 255 16.33 5.64 24.74
N LEU A 256 17.03 6.53 25.45
CA LEU A 256 17.62 7.71 24.83
C LEU A 256 18.82 7.29 23.97
N SER A 257 19.67 6.39 24.45
CA SER A 257 20.79 5.84 23.65
C SER A 257 20.29 5.21 22.35
N VAL A 258 19.25 4.37 22.40
CA VAL A 258 18.63 3.77 21.21
C VAL A 258 18.10 4.84 20.26
N LYS A 259 17.42 5.88 20.77
CA LYS A 259 16.90 6.98 19.93
C LYS A 259 18.00 7.80 19.28
N LEU A 260 19.09 8.08 19.99
CA LEU A 260 20.24 8.79 19.44
C LEU A 260 20.92 7.96 18.35
N LEU A 261 21.10 6.65 18.57
CA LEU A 261 21.67 5.75 17.56
C LEU A 261 20.78 5.67 16.30
N ARG A 262 19.46 5.55 16.46
CA ARG A 262 18.50 5.62 15.34
C ARG A 262 18.51 6.95 14.61
N LEU A 263 18.64 8.05 15.34
CA LEU A 263 18.76 9.37 14.73
C LEU A 263 20.00 9.43 13.83
N LEU A 264 21.14 8.92 14.33
CA LEU A 264 22.40 8.86 13.58
C LEU A 264 22.33 7.94 12.35
N GLN A 265 21.51 6.88 12.35
CA GLN A 265 21.29 6.02 11.18
C GLN A 265 20.64 6.75 10.00
N ASN A 266 20.00 7.91 10.19
CA ASN A 266 19.44 8.68 9.07
C ASN A 266 20.49 9.54 8.35
N TYR A 267 21.74 9.53 8.80
CA TYR A 267 22.85 10.30 8.22
C TYR A 267 23.98 9.39 7.76
N PRO A 268 24.72 9.79 6.71
CA PRO A 268 26.00 9.15 6.42
C PRO A 268 27.00 9.40 7.55
N PRO A 269 28.09 8.60 7.61
CA PRO A 269 29.17 8.79 8.57
C PRO A 269 29.65 10.25 8.60
N PRO A 270 29.89 10.85 9.80
CA PRO A 270 30.29 12.24 9.91
C PRO A 270 31.58 12.55 9.12
N GLU A 271 31.61 13.68 8.40
CA GLU A 271 32.80 14.14 7.65
C GLU A 271 33.91 14.64 8.57
N ASP A 272 33.55 15.26 9.69
CA ASP A 272 34.51 15.73 10.70
C ASP A 272 35.18 14.56 11.43
N ALA A 273 36.51 14.48 11.30
CA ALA A 273 37.32 13.45 11.94
C ALA A 273 37.17 13.44 13.46
N GLY A 274 36.98 14.61 14.10
CA GLY A 274 36.82 14.71 15.55
C GLY A 274 35.48 14.16 16.06
N VAL A 275 34.40 14.34 15.30
CA VAL A 275 33.08 13.75 15.61
C VAL A 275 33.07 12.26 15.28
N ARG A 276 33.68 11.86 14.16
CA ARG A 276 33.81 10.45 13.77
C ARG A 276 34.57 9.63 14.81
N GLY A 277 35.74 10.11 15.24
CA GLY A 277 36.54 9.43 16.27
C GLY A 277 35.77 9.24 17.59
N ARG A 278 35.05 10.27 18.03
CA ARG A 278 34.18 10.18 19.22
C ARG A 278 33.04 9.18 19.05
N LEU A 279 32.42 9.11 17.87
CA LEU A 279 31.39 8.11 17.59
C LEU A 279 31.96 6.69 17.62
N THR A 280 33.12 6.46 17.00
CA THR A 280 33.83 5.18 17.03
C THR A 280 34.13 4.75 18.47
N GLU A 281 34.70 5.63 19.29
CA GLU A 281 34.98 5.35 20.71
C GLU A 281 33.70 5.00 21.50
N CYS A 282 32.58 5.68 21.22
CA CYS A 282 31.29 5.36 21.83
C CYS A 282 30.83 3.95 21.45
N LEU A 283 30.94 3.57 20.18
CA LEU A 283 30.55 2.25 19.68
C LEU A 283 31.44 1.15 20.27
N GLU A 284 32.75 1.37 20.33
CA GLU A 284 33.69 0.45 20.99
C GLU A 284 33.36 0.28 22.47
N THR A 285 33.05 1.37 23.17
CA THR A 285 32.65 1.32 24.58
C THR A 285 31.36 0.52 24.78
N ILE A 286 30.37 0.67 23.88
CA ILE A 286 29.13 -0.12 23.91
C ILE A 286 29.43 -1.61 23.69
N LEU A 287 30.28 -1.94 22.71
CA LEU A 287 30.70 -3.32 22.44
C LEU A 287 31.47 -3.93 23.63
N ASN A 288 32.35 -3.18 24.27
CA ASN A 288 33.08 -3.62 25.47
C ASN A 288 32.12 -3.91 26.63
N LYS A 289 31.16 -3.00 26.89
CA LYS A 289 30.13 -3.18 27.94
C LYS A 289 29.20 -4.36 27.66
N ALA A 290 29.01 -4.75 26.41
CA ALA A 290 28.25 -5.95 26.06
C ALA A 290 28.97 -7.23 26.52
N GLN A 291 30.29 -7.27 26.39
CA GLN A 291 31.14 -8.39 26.80
C GLN A 291 31.33 -8.48 28.32
N GLU A 292 31.20 -7.36 29.03
CA GLU A 292 31.23 -7.37 30.49
C GLU A 292 30.13 -8.25 31.09
N PRO A 293 30.43 -9.01 32.17
CA PRO A 293 29.44 -9.82 32.85
C PRO A 293 28.31 -8.94 33.39
N PRO A 294 27.05 -9.40 33.32
CA PRO A 294 25.90 -8.61 33.73
C PRO A 294 25.98 -8.27 35.23
N LYS A 295 25.81 -6.99 35.57
CA LYS A 295 25.81 -6.50 36.96
C LYS A 295 24.58 -6.97 37.73
N SER A 296 23.51 -7.36 37.02
CA SER A 296 22.29 -7.89 37.59
C SER A 296 21.82 -9.13 36.83
N LYS A 297 21.32 -10.14 37.57
CA LYS A 297 20.71 -11.35 37.01
C LYS A 297 19.28 -11.14 36.47
N LYS A 298 18.72 -9.94 36.61
CA LYS A 298 17.37 -9.64 36.13
C LYS A 298 17.36 -9.54 34.60
N VAL A 299 16.41 -10.22 33.97
CA VAL A 299 16.24 -10.21 32.50
C VAL A 299 16.07 -8.79 31.95
N GLN A 300 15.46 -7.88 32.71
CA GLN A 300 15.29 -6.47 32.31
C GLN A 300 16.62 -5.74 32.12
N HIS A 301 17.64 -6.06 32.94
CA HIS A 301 18.99 -5.52 32.77
C HIS A 301 19.62 -6.01 31.46
N SER A 302 19.55 -7.32 31.20
CA SER A 302 20.06 -7.94 29.97
C SER A 302 19.39 -7.33 28.73
N ASN A 303 18.05 -7.24 28.73
CA ASN A 303 17.29 -6.69 27.61
C ASN A 303 17.62 -5.22 27.34
N ALA A 304 17.72 -4.39 28.38
CA ALA A 304 18.07 -2.98 28.21
C ALA A 304 19.50 -2.79 27.67
N LYS A 305 20.45 -3.61 28.15
CA LYS A 305 21.83 -3.61 27.66
C LYS A 305 21.91 -4.06 26.20
N ASN A 306 21.24 -5.17 25.87
CA ASN A 306 21.24 -5.73 24.52
C ASN A 306 20.50 -4.85 23.52
N ALA A 307 19.46 -4.11 23.94
CA ALA A 307 18.76 -3.16 23.06
C ALA A 307 19.69 -2.05 22.54
N VAL A 308 20.54 -1.49 23.41
CA VAL A 308 21.54 -0.49 23.01
C VAL A 308 22.59 -1.11 22.11
N LEU A 309 23.01 -2.35 22.40
CA LEU A 309 23.96 -3.10 21.59
C LEU A 309 23.45 -3.39 20.18
N PHE A 310 22.24 -3.93 20.04
CA PHE A 310 21.65 -4.22 18.71
C PHE A 310 21.51 -2.95 17.89
N GLU A 311 21.08 -1.84 18.48
CA GLU A 311 20.97 -0.57 17.78
C GLU A 311 22.33 0.01 17.37
N ALA A 312 23.37 -0.19 18.20
CA ALA A 312 24.74 0.18 17.87
C ALA A 312 25.29 -0.66 16.72
N ILE A 313 25.03 -1.98 16.72
CA ILE A 313 25.41 -2.88 15.63
C ILE A 313 24.67 -2.50 14.35
N SER A 314 23.38 -2.18 14.40
CA SER A 314 22.63 -1.67 13.24
C SER A 314 23.23 -0.38 12.67
N LEU A 315 23.69 0.53 13.53
CA LEU A 315 24.40 1.73 13.07
C LEU A 315 25.76 1.40 12.43
N ILE A 316 26.51 0.45 13.01
CA ILE A 316 27.79 -0.02 12.44
C ILE A 316 27.56 -0.62 11.04
N ILE A 317 26.52 -1.46 10.89
CA ILE A 317 26.13 -2.07 9.60
C ILE A 317 25.76 -0.99 8.59
N HIS A 318 24.91 -0.02 8.97
CA HIS A 318 24.48 1.05 8.08
C HIS A 318 25.63 1.99 7.66
N ALA A 319 26.60 2.22 8.55
CA ALA A 319 27.75 3.07 8.25
C ALA A 319 28.75 2.42 7.28
N ASP A 320 28.86 1.08 7.30
CA ASP A 320 29.74 0.23 6.46
C ASP A 320 31.16 0.80 6.20
N SER A 321 31.71 1.55 7.17
CA SER A 321 32.96 2.31 6.99
C SER A 321 34.18 1.70 7.68
N ASP A 322 33.95 0.88 8.72
CA ASP A 322 35.01 0.32 9.57
C ASP A 322 34.88 -1.20 9.67
N ALA A 323 35.74 -1.90 8.94
CA ALA A 323 35.79 -3.36 8.91
C ALA A 323 36.04 -3.96 10.31
N THR A 324 36.80 -3.30 11.18
CA THR A 324 37.12 -3.83 12.51
C THR A 324 35.87 -3.87 13.40
N LEU A 325 35.05 -2.82 13.36
CA LEU A 325 33.78 -2.76 14.08
C LEU A 325 32.76 -3.75 13.51
N LEU A 326 32.70 -3.91 12.19
CA LEU A 326 31.82 -4.89 11.54
C LEU A 326 32.15 -6.33 11.96
N VAL A 327 33.43 -6.71 11.96
CA VAL A 327 33.87 -8.04 12.39
C VAL A 327 33.59 -8.25 13.88
N ARG A 328 33.84 -7.25 14.74
CA ARG A 328 33.50 -7.32 16.17
C ARG A 328 31.99 -7.48 16.39
N GLY A 329 31.17 -6.72 15.65
CA GLY A 329 29.72 -6.84 15.65
C GLY A 329 29.25 -8.23 15.22
N CYS A 330 29.82 -8.78 14.14
CA CYS A 330 29.55 -10.13 13.65
C CYS A 330 29.80 -11.18 14.73
N ASN A 331 30.99 -11.15 15.36
CA ASN A 331 31.36 -12.09 16.40
C ASN A 331 30.41 -12.01 17.61
N GLN A 332 29.96 -10.79 17.96
CA GLN A 332 29.01 -10.60 19.04
C GLN A 332 27.62 -11.15 18.71
N LEU A 333 27.14 -10.96 17.47
CA LEU A 333 25.88 -11.54 16.99
C LEU A 333 25.95 -13.07 16.92
N GLY A 334 27.08 -13.63 16.48
CA GLY A 334 27.32 -15.07 16.43
C GLY A 334 27.16 -15.74 17.80
N GLN A 335 27.63 -15.09 18.88
CA GLN A 335 27.40 -15.58 20.24
C GLN A 335 25.91 -15.65 20.60
N PHE A 336 25.12 -14.66 20.17
CA PHE A 336 23.67 -14.63 20.45
C PHE A 336 22.87 -15.72 19.74
N LEU A 337 23.37 -16.29 18.63
CA LEU A 337 22.71 -17.41 17.95
C LEU A 337 22.58 -18.66 18.82
N SER A 338 23.52 -18.87 19.73
CA SER A 338 23.51 -19.99 20.69
C SER A 338 22.86 -19.64 22.04
N HIS A 339 22.28 -18.45 22.16
CA HIS A 339 21.72 -17.99 23.43
C HIS A 339 20.44 -18.75 23.80
N ARG A 340 20.18 -18.91 25.11
CA ARG A 340 19.01 -19.64 25.63
C ARG A 340 17.68 -18.94 25.33
N GLU A 341 17.70 -17.63 25.11
CA GLU A 341 16.51 -16.83 24.84
C GLU A 341 16.21 -16.75 23.33
N THR A 342 15.03 -17.24 22.94
CA THR A 342 14.56 -17.25 21.55
C THR A 342 14.50 -15.86 20.93
N ASN A 343 14.07 -14.84 21.69
CA ASN A 343 13.99 -13.46 21.20
C ASN A 343 15.35 -12.87 20.83
N LEU A 344 16.42 -13.21 21.57
CA LEU A 344 17.77 -12.75 21.25
C LEU A 344 18.34 -13.46 20.02
N ARG A 345 18.03 -14.74 19.84
CA ARG A 345 18.37 -15.48 18.61
C ARG A 345 17.67 -14.90 17.39
N TYR A 346 16.38 -14.55 17.53
CA TYR A 346 15.61 -13.89 16.47
C TYR A 346 16.27 -12.57 16.02
N LEU A 347 16.58 -11.68 16.96
CA LEU A 347 17.20 -10.39 16.66
C LEU A 347 18.61 -10.57 16.09
N ALA A 348 19.37 -11.56 16.56
CA ALA A 348 20.69 -11.87 16.03
C ALA A 348 20.63 -12.31 14.55
N LEU A 349 19.68 -13.18 14.19
CA LEU A 349 19.47 -13.60 12.81
C LEU A 349 19.04 -12.43 11.91
N GLU A 350 18.17 -11.54 12.41
CA GLU A 350 17.73 -10.35 11.69
C GLU A 350 18.88 -9.37 11.43
N SER A 351 19.70 -9.06 12.44
CA SER A 351 20.87 -8.20 12.30
C SER A 351 21.97 -8.83 11.43
N LEU A 352 22.19 -10.15 11.54
CA LEU A 352 23.15 -10.85 10.67
C LEU A 352 22.70 -10.84 9.20
N CYS A 353 21.39 -10.84 8.92
CA CYS A 353 20.88 -10.76 7.56
C CYS A 353 21.21 -9.40 6.92
N LEU A 354 21.16 -8.31 7.71
CA LEU A 354 21.62 -7.00 7.27
C LEU A 354 23.15 -6.94 7.13
N LEU A 355 23.89 -7.63 8.00
CA LEU A 355 25.35 -7.68 7.91
C LEU A 355 25.83 -8.48 6.68
N ALA A 356 25.12 -9.54 6.30
CA ALA A 356 25.47 -10.42 5.19
C ALA A 356 25.51 -9.70 3.82
N THR A 357 24.84 -8.54 3.69
CA THR A 357 24.88 -7.73 2.46
C THR A 357 26.15 -6.91 2.30
N SER A 358 26.95 -6.72 3.37
CA SER A 358 28.23 -6.01 3.32
C SER A 358 29.36 -6.95 2.87
N GLU A 359 30.18 -6.49 1.92
CA GLU A 359 31.29 -7.27 1.36
C GLU A 359 32.39 -7.57 2.40
N PHE A 360 32.69 -6.62 3.29
CA PHE A 360 33.79 -6.73 4.26
C PHE A 360 33.54 -7.76 5.36
N SER A 361 32.28 -8.04 5.67
CA SER A 361 31.88 -8.89 6.79
C SER A 361 31.36 -10.26 6.36
N HIS A 362 31.17 -10.47 5.06
CA HIS A 362 30.56 -11.66 4.48
C HIS A 362 31.26 -12.96 4.92
N ASP A 363 32.60 -12.99 4.89
CA ASP A 363 33.39 -14.15 5.32
C ASP A 363 33.29 -14.42 6.83
N SER A 364 33.08 -13.39 7.64
CA SER A 364 32.87 -13.56 9.08
C SER A 364 31.49 -14.14 9.38
N VAL A 365 30.46 -13.73 8.62
CA VAL A 365 29.10 -14.27 8.74
C VAL A 365 29.07 -15.76 8.38
N LYS A 366 29.77 -16.17 7.32
CA LYS A 366 29.84 -17.57 6.86
C LYS A 366 30.36 -18.54 7.91
N LYS A 367 31.25 -18.10 8.82
CA LYS A 367 31.74 -18.95 9.92
C LYS A 367 30.62 -19.48 10.83
N HIS A 368 29.45 -18.83 10.80
CA HIS A 368 28.28 -19.23 11.58
C HIS A 368 27.24 -20.01 10.76
N GLN A 369 27.52 -20.37 9.49
CA GLN A 369 26.60 -21.09 8.59
C GLN A 369 26.03 -22.36 9.25
N GLU A 370 26.87 -23.23 9.80
CA GLU A 370 26.43 -24.47 10.47
C GLU A 370 25.48 -24.19 11.64
N THR A 371 25.72 -23.11 12.39
CA THR A 371 24.85 -22.71 13.50
C THR A 371 23.49 -22.25 12.99
N VAL A 372 23.45 -21.55 11.86
CA VAL A 372 22.19 -21.10 11.21
C VAL A 372 21.42 -22.28 10.63
N ILE A 373 22.10 -23.25 9.99
CA ILE A 373 21.48 -24.50 9.51
C ILE A 373 20.89 -25.27 10.69
N ASN A 374 21.61 -25.37 11.81
CA ASN A 374 21.10 -26.04 13.00
C ASN A 374 19.91 -25.29 13.61
N ALA A 375 19.90 -23.95 13.57
CA ALA A 375 18.76 -23.14 13.99
C ALA A 375 17.53 -23.38 13.08
N LEU A 376 17.71 -23.57 11.78
CA LEU A 376 16.62 -23.93 10.88
C LEU A 376 15.96 -25.27 11.26
N LYS A 377 16.76 -26.26 11.66
CA LYS A 377 16.29 -27.62 11.98
C LYS A 377 15.72 -27.77 13.39
N THR A 378 16.31 -27.11 14.39
CA THR A 378 16.03 -27.40 15.81
C THR A 378 15.09 -26.41 16.49
N GLU A 379 14.87 -25.23 15.90
CA GLU A 379 14.03 -24.19 16.49
C GLU A 379 12.54 -24.54 16.42
N ARG A 380 11.84 -24.35 17.53
CA ARG A 380 10.38 -24.57 17.61
C ARG A 380 9.61 -23.42 16.97
N ASP A 381 10.16 -22.21 17.03
CA ASP A 381 9.47 -21.01 16.58
C ASP A 381 9.58 -20.86 15.05
N VAL A 382 8.43 -20.70 14.39
CA VAL A 382 8.30 -20.57 12.92
C VAL A 382 9.00 -19.29 12.43
N SER A 383 8.89 -18.19 13.17
CA SER A 383 9.47 -16.90 12.78
C SER A 383 11.00 -16.89 12.86
N VAL A 384 11.58 -17.60 13.84
CA VAL A 384 13.03 -17.81 13.92
C VAL A 384 13.52 -18.64 12.73
N ARG A 385 12.80 -19.71 12.37
CA ARG A 385 13.12 -20.52 11.18
C ARG A 385 13.03 -19.69 9.89
N GLN A 386 12.03 -18.83 9.74
CA GLN A 386 11.94 -17.88 8.62
C GLN A 386 13.16 -16.94 8.54
N ARG A 387 13.60 -16.38 9.68
CA ARG A 387 14.79 -15.54 9.73
C ARG A 387 16.07 -16.31 9.42
N ALA A 388 16.17 -17.57 9.81
CA ALA A 388 17.28 -18.43 9.42
C ALA A 388 17.31 -18.65 7.90
N VAL A 389 16.16 -18.89 7.25
CA VAL A 389 16.07 -18.98 5.77
C VAL A 389 16.42 -17.66 5.10
N ASP A 390 15.96 -16.51 5.61
CA ASP A 390 16.35 -15.18 5.12
C ASP A 390 17.88 -14.98 5.18
N LEU A 391 18.50 -15.38 6.29
CA LEU A 391 19.93 -15.24 6.49
C LEU A 391 20.73 -16.20 5.60
N LEU A 392 20.31 -17.47 5.48
CA LEU A 392 20.93 -18.44 4.56
C LEU A 392 20.87 -17.96 3.11
N TYR A 393 19.74 -17.38 2.70
CA TYR A 393 19.59 -16.76 1.38
C TYR A 393 20.55 -15.57 1.18
N ALA A 394 20.72 -14.72 2.20
CA ALA A 394 21.59 -13.55 2.13
C ALA A 394 23.09 -13.87 2.17
N MET A 395 23.50 -14.91 2.91
CA MET A 395 24.92 -15.33 2.99
C MET A 395 25.34 -16.28 1.86
N CYS A 396 24.41 -16.69 0.99
CA CYS A 396 24.67 -17.62 -0.07
C CYS A 396 25.51 -16.97 -1.18
N ASP A 397 26.59 -17.64 -1.57
CA ASP A 397 27.47 -17.29 -2.66
C ASP A 397 27.78 -18.52 -3.54
N LYS A 398 28.68 -18.36 -4.52
CA LYS A 398 29.05 -19.45 -5.44
C LYS A 398 29.77 -20.62 -4.75
N SER A 399 30.34 -20.43 -3.56
CA SER A 399 31.12 -21.46 -2.87
C SER A 399 30.27 -22.38 -2.00
N ASN A 400 29.15 -21.87 -1.47
CA ASN A 400 28.28 -22.60 -0.53
C ASN A 400 26.86 -22.86 -1.07
N ALA A 401 26.55 -22.46 -2.30
CA ALA A 401 25.21 -22.57 -2.88
C ALA A 401 24.66 -24.01 -2.88
N GLU A 402 25.46 -25.00 -3.29
CA GLU A 402 25.03 -26.39 -3.34
C GLU A 402 24.63 -26.93 -1.96
N GLU A 403 25.45 -26.65 -0.94
CA GLU A 403 25.20 -27.07 0.45
C GLU A 403 23.93 -26.40 1.01
N ILE A 404 23.80 -25.08 0.85
CA ILE A 404 22.65 -24.32 1.36
C ILE A 404 21.36 -24.77 0.67
N VAL A 405 21.36 -24.92 -0.65
CA VAL A 405 20.19 -25.37 -1.42
C VAL A 405 19.78 -26.78 -0.99
N GLN A 406 20.74 -27.69 -0.83
CA GLN A 406 20.45 -29.06 -0.38
C GLN A 406 19.80 -29.06 1.02
N GLU A 407 20.32 -28.25 1.95
CA GLU A 407 19.76 -28.16 3.30
C GLU A 407 18.38 -27.50 3.33
N MET A 408 18.15 -26.48 2.48
CA MET A 408 16.82 -25.89 2.31
C MET A 408 15.82 -26.91 1.74
N LEU A 409 16.22 -27.74 0.78
CA LEU A 409 15.37 -28.81 0.22
C LEU A 409 15.05 -29.89 1.26
N ASN A 410 16.05 -30.34 2.03
CA ASN A 410 15.84 -31.32 3.10
C ASN A 410 14.85 -30.82 4.16
N TYR A 411 14.95 -29.53 4.52
CA TYR A 411 14.01 -28.91 5.46
C TYR A 411 12.62 -28.72 4.84
N LEU A 412 12.51 -28.45 3.52
CA LEU A 412 11.25 -28.23 2.81
C LEU A 412 10.25 -29.38 2.99
N GLU A 413 10.73 -30.62 3.09
CA GLU A 413 9.89 -31.81 3.29
C GLU A 413 9.12 -31.78 4.61
N THR A 414 9.70 -31.20 5.65
CA THR A 414 9.10 -31.12 7.00
C THR A 414 8.62 -29.71 7.37
N ALA A 415 8.83 -28.74 6.49
CA ALA A 415 8.52 -27.34 6.74
C ALA A 415 7.02 -27.06 6.80
N ASP A 416 6.65 -26.09 7.65
CA ASP A 416 5.28 -25.57 7.77
C ASP A 416 4.81 -24.91 6.47
N TYR A 417 3.50 -25.01 6.19
CA TYR A 417 2.88 -24.51 4.95
C TYR A 417 3.11 -23.00 4.73
N SER A 418 3.21 -22.20 5.79
CA SER A 418 3.42 -20.74 5.69
C SER A 418 4.82 -20.34 5.24
N ILE A 419 5.84 -21.20 5.44
CA ILE A 419 7.23 -20.91 5.05
C ILE A 419 7.54 -21.47 3.65
N ARG A 420 6.85 -22.54 3.27
CA ARG A 420 7.13 -23.34 2.08
C ARG A 420 7.16 -22.51 0.81
N GLU A 421 6.18 -21.63 0.61
CA GLU A 421 6.08 -20.79 -0.59
C GLU A 421 7.27 -19.82 -0.75
N GLU A 422 7.67 -19.14 0.32
CA GLU A 422 8.81 -18.21 0.28
C GLU A 422 10.13 -18.98 0.09
N MET A 423 10.26 -20.14 0.72
CA MET A 423 11.47 -20.96 0.59
C MET A 423 11.61 -21.56 -0.80
N VAL A 424 10.51 -22.03 -1.42
CA VAL A 424 10.50 -22.50 -2.82
C VAL A 424 11.02 -21.41 -3.75
N LEU A 425 10.54 -20.18 -3.59
CA LEU A 425 10.98 -19.06 -4.41
C LEU A 425 12.47 -18.75 -4.22
N LYS A 426 12.96 -18.74 -2.98
CA LYS A 426 14.38 -18.50 -2.68
C LYS A 426 15.28 -19.61 -3.22
N VAL A 427 14.90 -20.87 -3.06
CA VAL A 427 15.65 -22.01 -3.61
C VAL A 427 15.75 -21.90 -5.12
N ALA A 428 14.64 -21.59 -5.81
CA ALA A 428 14.65 -21.41 -7.26
C ALA A 428 15.59 -20.26 -7.71
N ILE A 429 15.59 -19.14 -6.97
CA ILE A 429 16.48 -17.99 -7.26
C ILE A 429 17.95 -18.35 -7.02
N LEU A 430 18.27 -19.02 -5.91
CA LEU A 430 19.65 -19.40 -5.60
C LEU A 430 20.19 -20.40 -6.61
N ALA A 431 19.37 -21.38 -7.00
CA ALA A 431 19.71 -22.35 -8.03
C ALA A 431 20.01 -21.66 -9.37
N GLU A 432 19.15 -20.72 -9.81
CA GLU A 432 19.38 -19.98 -11.07
C GLU A 432 20.62 -19.08 -11.00
N LYS A 433 20.82 -18.36 -9.88
CA LYS A 433 21.87 -17.35 -9.76
C LYS A 433 23.27 -17.95 -9.66
N TYR A 434 23.40 -19.09 -8.96
CA TYR A 434 24.69 -19.68 -8.63
C TYR A 434 25.00 -20.99 -9.34
N ALA A 435 24.13 -21.45 -10.26
CA ALA A 435 24.43 -22.60 -11.11
C ALA A 435 25.67 -22.34 -11.98
N THR A 436 26.69 -23.15 -11.77
CA THR A 436 27.84 -23.31 -12.69
C THR A 436 27.57 -24.45 -13.67
N ASP A 437 26.95 -25.53 -13.18
CA ASP A 437 26.45 -26.66 -13.94
C ASP A 437 24.92 -26.63 -13.98
N TYR A 438 24.35 -26.60 -15.18
CA TYR A 438 22.89 -26.58 -15.36
C TYR A 438 22.25 -27.96 -15.18
N THR A 439 23.02 -29.05 -15.15
CA THR A 439 22.48 -30.36 -14.75
C THR A 439 22.05 -30.35 -13.29
N TRP A 440 22.87 -29.76 -12.41
CA TRP A 440 22.53 -29.50 -11.01
C TRP A 440 21.29 -28.61 -10.88
N TYR A 441 21.18 -27.54 -11.69
CA TYR A 441 19.99 -26.69 -11.70
C TYR A 441 18.71 -27.48 -12.00
N VAL A 442 18.74 -28.32 -13.04
CA VAL A 442 17.61 -29.17 -13.42
C VAL A 442 17.24 -30.12 -12.26
N ASP A 443 18.22 -30.77 -11.64
CA ASP A 443 17.98 -31.67 -10.50
C ASP A 443 17.34 -30.95 -9.31
N VAL A 444 17.81 -29.74 -8.98
CA VAL A 444 17.26 -28.92 -7.91
C VAL A 444 15.80 -28.55 -8.20
N ILE A 445 15.50 -28.05 -9.41
CA ILE A 445 14.13 -27.63 -9.76
C ILE A 445 13.18 -28.82 -9.83
N LEU A 446 13.61 -29.96 -10.39
CA LEU A 446 12.78 -31.16 -10.42
C LEU A 446 12.50 -31.69 -9.02
N ASN A 447 13.50 -31.69 -8.12
CA ASN A 447 13.29 -32.03 -6.71
C ASN A 447 12.35 -31.03 -6.01
N LEU A 448 12.46 -29.74 -6.32
CA LEU A 448 11.60 -28.71 -5.77
C LEU A 448 10.13 -28.91 -6.16
N ILE A 449 9.87 -29.23 -7.43
CA ILE A 449 8.53 -29.55 -7.94
C ILE A 449 8.00 -30.85 -7.32
N ARG A 450 8.88 -31.84 -7.11
CA ARG A 450 8.52 -33.12 -6.49
C ARG A 450 8.08 -32.96 -5.03
N ILE A 451 8.80 -32.16 -4.24
CA ILE A 451 8.53 -32.00 -2.79
C ILE A 451 7.39 -31.03 -2.52
N ALA A 452 7.35 -29.89 -3.22
CA ALA A 452 6.47 -28.77 -2.88
C ALA A 452 5.73 -28.19 -4.09
N GLY A 453 5.33 -29.04 -5.05
CA GLY A 453 4.74 -28.63 -6.32
C GLY A 453 3.56 -27.65 -6.23
N ASP A 454 2.69 -27.78 -5.22
CA ASP A 454 1.52 -26.89 -5.02
C ASP A 454 1.91 -25.43 -4.76
N TYR A 455 3.10 -25.20 -4.21
CA TYR A 455 3.62 -23.89 -3.83
C TYR A 455 4.58 -23.31 -4.89
N VAL A 456 4.85 -24.07 -5.95
CA VAL A 456 5.69 -23.64 -7.07
C VAL A 456 4.86 -22.72 -7.97
N SER A 457 5.27 -21.45 -8.05
CA SER A 457 4.69 -20.48 -8.99
C SER A 457 4.91 -20.93 -10.44
N ASP A 458 3.97 -20.59 -11.33
CA ASP A 458 4.07 -20.94 -12.74
C ASP A 458 5.38 -20.41 -13.40
N GLU A 459 5.90 -19.28 -12.90
CA GLU A 459 7.15 -18.71 -13.38
C GLU A 459 8.37 -19.64 -13.23
N VAL A 460 8.40 -20.48 -12.20
CA VAL A 460 9.53 -21.39 -11.96
C VAL A 460 9.59 -22.45 -13.05
N TRP A 461 8.45 -23.03 -13.43
CA TRP A 461 8.43 -24.05 -14.46
C TRP A 461 8.50 -23.47 -15.88
N PHE A 462 8.04 -22.22 -16.10
CA PHE A 462 8.36 -21.50 -17.34
C PHE A 462 9.88 -21.27 -17.48
N ARG A 463 10.54 -20.92 -16.37
CA ARG A 463 11.98 -20.62 -16.39
C ARG A 463 12.84 -21.84 -16.64
N VAL A 464 12.53 -23.00 -16.04
CA VAL A 464 13.28 -24.23 -16.32
C VAL A 464 13.16 -24.64 -17.79
N ILE A 465 11.98 -24.50 -18.41
CA ILE A 465 11.80 -24.77 -19.84
C ILE A 465 12.66 -23.83 -20.69
N GLN A 466 12.67 -22.52 -20.38
CA GLN A 466 13.50 -21.55 -21.10
C GLN A 466 15.00 -21.89 -21.02
N ILE A 467 15.49 -22.29 -19.84
CA ILE A 467 16.89 -22.64 -19.64
C ILE A 467 17.24 -23.92 -20.43
N VAL A 468 16.38 -24.94 -20.37
CA VAL A 468 16.60 -26.20 -21.10
C VAL A 468 16.57 -25.99 -22.62
N ILE A 469 15.66 -25.15 -23.15
CA ILE A 469 15.64 -24.86 -24.60
C ILE A 469 16.88 -24.06 -25.02
N ASN A 470 17.30 -23.07 -24.23
CA ASN A 470 18.41 -22.19 -24.60
C ASN A 470 19.81 -22.85 -24.48
N ARG A 471 19.89 -24.10 -23.99
CA ARG A 471 21.14 -24.80 -23.68
C ARG A 471 21.11 -26.25 -24.15
N ASP A 472 21.82 -26.51 -25.25
CA ASP A 472 21.83 -27.82 -25.92
C ASP A 472 22.54 -28.91 -25.11
N ASP A 473 23.48 -28.54 -24.25
CA ASP A 473 24.29 -29.45 -23.42
C ASP A 473 23.48 -30.19 -22.35
N VAL A 474 22.36 -29.60 -21.89
CA VAL A 474 21.53 -30.19 -20.82
C VAL A 474 20.23 -30.84 -21.30
N GLN A 475 19.85 -30.66 -22.57
CA GLN A 475 18.56 -31.13 -23.11
C GLN A 475 18.38 -32.64 -22.95
N GLY A 476 19.37 -33.44 -23.37
CA GLY A 476 19.31 -34.91 -23.27
C GLY A 476 19.26 -35.40 -21.82
N TYR A 477 20.01 -34.75 -20.92
CA TYR A 477 19.97 -35.04 -19.48
C TYR A 477 18.60 -34.71 -18.89
N ALA A 478 18.09 -33.50 -19.13
CA ALA A 478 16.80 -33.06 -18.63
C ALA A 478 15.65 -33.95 -19.11
N ALA A 479 15.65 -34.37 -20.38
CA ALA A 479 14.67 -35.29 -20.94
C ALA A 479 14.68 -36.66 -20.24
N LYS A 480 15.87 -37.20 -19.96
CA LYS A 480 16.01 -38.47 -19.23
C LYS A 480 15.55 -38.34 -17.78
N THR A 481 16.02 -37.33 -17.07
CA THR A 481 15.72 -37.13 -15.64
C THR A 481 14.23 -36.85 -15.40
N VAL A 482 13.59 -36.03 -16.26
CA VAL A 482 12.14 -35.78 -16.15
C VAL A 482 11.32 -37.03 -16.51
N PHE A 483 11.77 -37.83 -17.48
CA PHE A 483 11.12 -39.10 -17.81
C PHE A 483 11.14 -40.06 -16.62
N GLU A 484 12.29 -40.22 -15.95
CA GLU A 484 12.41 -41.03 -14.73
C GLU A 484 11.54 -40.47 -13.60
N ALA A 485 11.48 -39.14 -13.42
CA ALA A 485 10.63 -38.51 -12.42
C ALA A 485 9.12 -38.73 -12.68
N LEU A 486 8.69 -38.77 -13.94
CA LEU A 486 7.29 -39.01 -14.32
C LEU A 486 6.82 -40.46 -14.11
N GLN A 487 7.75 -41.43 -14.04
CA GLN A 487 7.42 -42.83 -13.74
C GLN A 487 6.87 -43.01 -12.32
N ALA A 488 7.09 -42.04 -11.43
CA ALA A 488 6.51 -42.06 -10.11
C ALA A 488 4.96 -42.08 -10.18
N PRO A 489 4.29 -42.96 -9.39
CA PRO A 489 2.83 -43.04 -9.40
C PRO A 489 2.19 -41.74 -8.89
N ALA A 490 2.79 -41.11 -7.88
CA ALA A 490 2.40 -39.79 -7.36
C ALA A 490 3.31 -38.71 -7.96
N CYS A 491 2.87 -38.10 -9.06
CA CYS A 491 3.53 -36.95 -9.67
C CYS A 491 2.65 -35.71 -9.55
N HIS A 492 3.28 -34.57 -9.24
CA HIS A 492 2.57 -33.29 -9.17
C HIS A 492 2.25 -32.78 -10.58
N GLU A 493 1.16 -32.02 -10.75
CA GLU A 493 0.74 -31.53 -12.07
C GLU A 493 1.81 -30.68 -12.77
N ASN A 494 2.52 -29.83 -12.04
CA ASN A 494 3.63 -29.03 -12.59
C ASN A 494 4.78 -29.92 -13.13
N MET A 495 5.00 -31.11 -12.56
CA MET A 495 5.97 -32.08 -13.10
C MET A 495 5.49 -32.61 -14.46
N VAL A 496 4.19 -32.89 -14.59
CA VAL A 496 3.57 -33.30 -15.85
C VAL A 496 3.69 -32.20 -16.90
N LYS A 497 3.48 -30.93 -16.53
CA LYS A 497 3.66 -29.79 -17.44
C LYS A 497 5.11 -29.71 -17.96
N VAL A 498 6.09 -29.68 -17.05
CA VAL A 498 7.52 -29.63 -17.44
C VAL A 498 7.90 -30.83 -18.30
N GLY A 499 7.55 -32.04 -17.85
CA GLY A 499 7.88 -33.25 -18.59
C GLY A 499 7.19 -33.36 -19.94
N SER A 500 5.92 -32.92 -20.05
CA SER A 500 5.22 -32.90 -21.34
C SER A 500 5.88 -31.95 -22.35
N TYR A 501 6.34 -30.78 -21.90
CA TYR A 501 7.02 -29.84 -22.78
C TYR A 501 8.41 -30.36 -23.18
N VAL A 502 9.23 -30.76 -22.21
CA VAL A 502 10.60 -31.23 -22.44
C VAL A 502 10.62 -32.50 -23.32
N LEU A 503 9.74 -33.47 -23.06
CA LEU A 503 9.64 -34.66 -23.91
C LEU A 503 9.09 -34.33 -25.30
N GLY A 504 8.18 -33.36 -25.42
CA GLY A 504 7.63 -32.93 -26.70
C GLY A 504 8.66 -32.32 -27.65
N GLU A 505 9.68 -31.64 -27.12
CA GLU A 505 10.80 -31.10 -27.91
C GLU A 505 11.92 -32.14 -28.08
N PHE A 506 12.36 -32.76 -26.98
CA PHE A 506 13.62 -33.51 -26.91
C PHE A 506 13.44 -35.02 -26.71
N GLY A 507 12.23 -35.55 -26.89
CA GLY A 507 11.94 -36.98 -26.75
C GLY A 507 12.70 -37.85 -27.75
N ASN A 508 13.11 -37.28 -28.89
CA ASN A 508 13.96 -37.91 -29.90
C ASN A 508 15.35 -38.29 -29.36
N LEU A 509 15.93 -37.49 -28.47
CA LEU A 509 17.27 -37.73 -27.91
C LEU A 509 17.34 -38.97 -27.02
N ILE A 510 16.21 -39.35 -26.39
CA ILE A 510 16.12 -40.52 -25.50
C ILE A 510 15.39 -41.70 -26.15
N ALA A 511 14.92 -41.57 -27.39
CA ALA A 511 14.16 -42.61 -28.09
C ALA A 511 14.99 -43.86 -28.44
N GLY A 512 16.32 -43.75 -28.42
CA GLY A 512 17.24 -44.86 -28.71
C GLY A 512 17.34 -45.93 -27.61
N ASP A 513 16.91 -45.63 -26.37
CA ASP A 513 16.85 -46.61 -25.28
C ASP A 513 15.48 -47.32 -25.28
N GLN A 514 15.51 -48.65 -25.17
CA GLN A 514 14.30 -49.49 -25.17
C GLN A 514 13.36 -49.15 -24.01
N ARG A 515 13.89 -48.64 -22.89
CA ARG A 515 13.11 -48.20 -21.72
C ARG A 515 12.35 -46.90 -21.95
N SER A 516 12.81 -46.06 -22.88
CA SER A 516 12.22 -44.77 -23.23
C SER A 516 11.81 -44.72 -24.71
N SER A 517 11.40 -45.85 -25.27
CA SER A 517 10.85 -45.89 -26.64
C SER A 517 9.66 -44.93 -26.78
N PRO A 518 9.40 -44.39 -27.99
CA PRO A 518 8.32 -43.42 -28.20
C PRO A 518 6.95 -43.88 -27.72
N ALA A 519 6.64 -45.18 -27.88
CA ALA A 519 5.42 -45.78 -27.36
C ALA A 519 5.32 -45.71 -25.82
N VAL A 520 6.43 -45.97 -25.11
CA VAL A 520 6.48 -45.89 -23.64
C VAL A 520 6.37 -44.43 -23.17
N GLN A 521 7.05 -43.49 -23.84
CA GLN A 521 6.93 -42.06 -23.55
C GLN A 521 5.48 -41.58 -23.68
N PHE A 522 4.81 -41.94 -24.79
CA PHE A 522 3.41 -41.60 -25.01
C PHE A 522 2.49 -42.24 -23.97
N GLN A 523 2.63 -43.55 -23.71
CA GLN A 523 1.81 -44.25 -22.72
C GLN A 523 1.95 -43.66 -21.31
N LEU A 524 3.17 -43.27 -20.93
CA LEU A 524 3.43 -42.64 -19.64
C LEU A 524 2.68 -41.32 -19.51
N LEU A 525 2.80 -40.42 -20.49
CA LEU A 525 2.09 -39.14 -20.49
C LEU A 525 0.57 -39.34 -20.57
N HIS A 526 0.10 -40.28 -21.39
CA HIS A 526 -1.32 -40.56 -21.54
C HIS A 526 -1.96 -41.15 -20.27
N SER A 527 -1.21 -41.95 -19.51
CA SER A 527 -1.68 -42.46 -18.21
C SER A 527 -2.01 -41.36 -17.20
N LYS A 528 -1.34 -40.20 -17.31
CA LYS A 528 -1.55 -39.04 -16.43
C LYS A 528 -2.55 -38.03 -17.03
N TYR A 529 -2.81 -38.08 -18.33
CA TYR A 529 -3.64 -37.12 -19.06
C TYR A 529 -5.01 -36.87 -18.42
N HIS A 530 -5.75 -37.93 -18.10
CA HIS A 530 -7.12 -37.82 -17.57
C HIS A 530 -7.19 -37.29 -16.12
N LEU A 531 -6.08 -37.28 -15.39
CA LEU A 531 -6.00 -36.87 -13.99
C LEU A 531 -5.60 -35.40 -13.82
N CYS A 532 -5.18 -34.73 -14.90
CA CYS A 532 -4.67 -33.35 -14.86
C CYS A 532 -5.75 -32.31 -15.19
N SER A 533 -5.50 -31.05 -14.82
CA SER A 533 -6.34 -29.91 -15.19
C SER A 533 -6.48 -29.73 -16.71
N ALA A 534 -7.47 -28.95 -17.15
CA ALA A 534 -7.69 -28.67 -18.56
C ALA A 534 -6.49 -28.00 -19.25
N ASN A 535 -5.80 -27.08 -18.56
CA ASN A 535 -4.61 -26.41 -19.09
C ASN A 535 -3.46 -27.40 -19.35
N THR A 536 -3.24 -28.34 -18.43
CA THR A 536 -2.20 -29.37 -18.59
C THR A 536 -2.57 -30.37 -19.69
N ARG A 537 -3.86 -30.72 -19.82
CA ARG A 537 -4.35 -31.52 -20.94
C ARG A 537 -4.15 -30.80 -22.28
N ALA A 538 -4.36 -29.49 -22.34
CA ALA A 538 -4.13 -28.72 -23.56
C ALA A 538 -2.64 -28.73 -23.97
N LEU A 539 -1.74 -28.59 -22.99
CA LEU A 539 -0.30 -28.72 -23.21
C LEU A 539 0.08 -30.12 -23.70
N LEU A 540 -0.46 -31.18 -23.10
CA LEU A 540 -0.23 -32.56 -23.52
C LEU A 540 -0.70 -32.83 -24.95
N LEU A 541 -1.82 -32.24 -25.39
CA LEU A 541 -2.27 -32.35 -26.79
C LEU A 541 -1.24 -31.75 -27.76
N THR A 542 -0.58 -30.64 -27.37
CA THR A 542 0.51 -30.05 -28.14
C THR A 542 1.75 -30.97 -28.15
N THR A 543 2.09 -31.60 -27.03
CA THR A 543 3.13 -32.64 -26.99
C THR A 543 2.82 -33.81 -27.92
N TYR A 544 1.55 -34.26 -27.95
CA TYR A 544 1.13 -35.36 -28.80
C TYR A 544 1.24 -35.04 -30.28
N VAL A 545 0.89 -33.81 -30.72
CA VAL A 545 1.07 -33.46 -32.13
C VAL A 545 2.55 -33.36 -32.51
N LYS A 546 3.42 -32.94 -31.59
CA LYS A 546 4.88 -33.00 -31.78
C LYS A 546 5.39 -34.43 -31.89
N PHE A 547 4.87 -35.36 -31.08
CA PHE A 547 5.18 -36.79 -31.22
C PHE A 547 4.71 -37.38 -32.56
N VAL A 548 3.63 -36.88 -33.15
CA VAL A 548 3.23 -37.28 -34.51
C VAL A 548 4.27 -36.85 -35.55
N ASN A 549 4.92 -35.69 -35.37
CA ASN A 549 6.02 -35.24 -36.21
C ASN A 549 7.29 -36.08 -36.00
N LEU A 550 7.70 -36.23 -34.73
CA LEU A 550 8.96 -36.89 -34.36
C LEU A 550 8.94 -38.40 -34.60
N PHE A 551 7.79 -39.05 -34.39
CA PHE A 551 7.68 -40.52 -34.37
C PHE A 551 6.50 -41.01 -35.23
N PRO A 552 6.73 -41.28 -36.52
CA PRO A 552 5.68 -41.77 -37.41
C PRO A 552 5.03 -43.10 -36.96
N GLU A 553 5.77 -43.92 -36.20
CA GLU A 553 5.32 -45.23 -35.70
C GLU A 553 4.12 -45.15 -34.73
N ILE A 554 4.06 -44.13 -33.87
CA ILE A 554 2.99 -43.95 -32.87
C ILE A 554 1.86 -43.03 -33.36
N LYS A 555 1.95 -42.54 -34.60
CA LYS A 555 0.98 -41.60 -35.19
C LYS A 555 -0.47 -42.08 -35.07
N HIS A 556 -0.72 -43.35 -35.36
CA HIS A 556 -2.07 -43.92 -35.34
C HIS A 556 -2.68 -43.90 -33.92
N LEU A 557 -1.91 -44.26 -32.89
CA LEU A 557 -2.35 -44.23 -31.49
C LEU A 557 -2.74 -42.83 -31.04
N ILE A 558 -1.93 -41.84 -31.44
CA ILE A 558 -2.18 -40.43 -31.08
C ILE A 558 -3.42 -39.88 -31.81
N GLN A 559 -3.60 -40.23 -33.08
CA GLN A 559 -4.79 -39.85 -33.84
C GLN A 559 -6.08 -40.38 -33.21
N ASP A 560 -6.07 -41.58 -32.66
CA ASP A 560 -7.22 -42.14 -31.97
C ASP A 560 -7.55 -41.36 -30.68
N VAL A 561 -6.53 -40.86 -29.97
CA VAL A 561 -6.74 -39.97 -28.82
C VAL A 561 -7.32 -38.62 -29.24
N PHE A 562 -6.90 -38.04 -30.36
CA PHE A 562 -7.51 -36.82 -30.88
C PHE A 562 -8.96 -37.04 -31.35
N LYS A 563 -9.29 -38.23 -31.89
CA LYS A 563 -10.65 -38.61 -32.29
C LYS A 563 -11.57 -38.97 -31.13
N ALA A 564 -11.03 -39.17 -29.92
CA ALA A 564 -11.83 -39.54 -28.77
C ALA A 564 -12.90 -38.46 -28.49
N ASP A 565 -14.15 -38.90 -28.28
CA ASP A 565 -15.28 -38.01 -28.02
C ASP A 565 -15.04 -37.08 -26.82
N ASN A 566 -14.29 -37.56 -25.82
CA ASN A 566 -13.90 -36.79 -24.64
C ASN A 566 -13.11 -35.52 -24.98
N ASN A 567 -12.37 -35.51 -26.10
CA ASN A 567 -11.57 -34.38 -26.54
C ASN A 567 -12.30 -33.54 -27.61
N LEU A 568 -12.91 -34.17 -28.62
CA LEU A 568 -13.63 -33.44 -29.69
C LEU A 568 -14.92 -32.75 -29.23
N ARG A 569 -15.61 -33.33 -28.24
CA ARG A 569 -16.84 -32.78 -27.65
C ARG A 569 -16.61 -32.25 -26.24
N SER A 570 -15.36 -31.92 -25.91
CA SER A 570 -15.04 -31.26 -24.65
C SER A 570 -15.81 -29.95 -24.54
N ALA A 571 -16.33 -29.65 -23.35
CA ALA A 571 -16.96 -28.36 -23.05
C ALA A 571 -15.93 -27.22 -22.97
N ASP A 572 -14.65 -27.56 -22.78
CA ASP A 572 -13.54 -26.60 -22.80
C ASP A 572 -13.12 -26.30 -24.24
N ALA A 573 -13.24 -25.02 -24.63
CA ALA A 573 -12.95 -24.54 -25.97
C ALA A 573 -11.47 -24.73 -26.37
N GLU A 574 -10.52 -24.60 -25.44
CA GLU A 574 -9.09 -24.79 -25.73
C GLU A 574 -8.81 -26.25 -26.08
N LEU A 575 -9.35 -27.20 -25.31
CA LEU A 575 -9.18 -28.62 -25.59
C LEU A 575 -9.85 -29.04 -26.89
N GLN A 576 -11.06 -28.55 -27.14
CA GLN A 576 -11.80 -28.84 -28.36
C GLN A 576 -11.07 -28.30 -29.59
N GLN A 577 -10.58 -27.06 -29.53
CA GLN A 577 -9.84 -26.42 -30.61
C GLN A 577 -8.55 -27.19 -30.93
N ARG A 578 -7.71 -27.45 -29.91
CA ARG A 578 -6.45 -28.20 -30.04
C ARG A 578 -6.67 -29.60 -30.61
N ALA A 579 -7.64 -30.34 -30.08
CA ALA A 579 -7.92 -31.70 -30.55
C ALA A 579 -8.39 -31.71 -32.02
N SER A 580 -9.26 -30.78 -32.40
CA SER A 580 -9.81 -30.69 -33.75
C SER A 580 -8.76 -30.26 -34.77
N GLU A 581 -7.98 -29.22 -34.45
CA GLU A 581 -6.95 -28.69 -35.36
C GLU A 581 -5.78 -29.67 -35.51
N TYR A 582 -5.30 -30.29 -34.42
CA TYR A 582 -4.21 -31.27 -34.48
C TYR A 582 -4.64 -32.55 -35.19
N LEU A 583 -5.90 -32.98 -35.04
CA LEU A 583 -6.44 -34.09 -35.82
C LEU A 583 -6.39 -33.79 -37.32
N GLN A 584 -6.91 -32.63 -37.75
CA GLN A 584 -6.91 -32.25 -39.16
C GLN A 584 -5.49 -32.05 -39.70
N LEU A 585 -4.61 -31.41 -38.92
CA LEU A 585 -3.21 -31.23 -39.28
C LEU A 585 -2.51 -32.58 -39.51
N SER A 586 -2.77 -33.57 -38.65
CA SER A 586 -2.15 -34.90 -38.76
C SER A 586 -2.63 -35.73 -39.96
N ILE A 587 -3.82 -35.44 -40.50
CA ILE A 587 -4.46 -36.18 -41.60
C ILE A 587 -4.20 -35.50 -42.95
N VAL A 588 -4.32 -34.18 -43.01
CA VAL A 588 -4.37 -33.41 -44.26
C VAL A 588 -2.98 -32.88 -44.68
N ALA A 589 -2.11 -32.54 -43.72
CA ALA A 589 -0.81 -31.98 -44.05
C ALA A 589 0.16 -33.06 -44.59
N SER A 590 0.96 -32.69 -45.59
CA SER A 590 2.09 -33.49 -46.03
C SER A 590 3.17 -33.54 -44.94
N THR A 591 4.04 -34.56 -44.98
CA THR A 591 5.13 -34.73 -44.02
C THR A 591 6.03 -33.50 -43.95
N ASP A 592 6.31 -32.87 -45.10
CA ASP A 592 7.18 -31.70 -45.17
C ASP A 592 6.54 -30.47 -44.52
N VAL A 593 5.24 -30.24 -44.75
CA VAL A 593 4.49 -29.14 -44.10
C VAL A 593 4.38 -29.37 -42.60
N LEU A 594 4.15 -30.62 -42.18
CA LEU A 594 4.05 -30.98 -40.77
C LEU A 594 5.40 -30.78 -40.07
N ALA A 595 6.50 -31.15 -40.72
CA ALA A 595 7.85 -30.91 -40.23
C ALA A 595 8.15 -29.41 -40.07
N THR A 596 7.81 -28.57 -41.06
CA THR A 596 8.03 -27.11 -41.00
C THR A 596 7.17 -26.42 -39.93
N VAL A 597 5.91 -26.84 -39.75
CA VAL A 597 5.01 -26.23 -38.75
C VAL A 597 5.40 -26.61 -37.33
N LEU A 598 5.96 -27.81 -37.14
CA LEU A 598 6.31 -28.38 -35.83
C LEU A 598 7.84 -28.51 -35.66
N GLU A 599 8.59 -27.57 -36.25
CA GLU A 599 10.04 -27.44 -36.02
C GLU A 599 10.36 -27.19 -34.55
N GLU A 600 11.61 -27.46 -34.18
CA GLU A 600 12.13 -27.16 -32.85
C GLU A 600 11.97 -25.66 -32.55
N MET A 601 11.52 -25.37 -31.33
CA MET A 601 11.25 -23.98 -30.93
C MET A 601 12.56 -23.18 -30.89
N PRO A 602 12.61 -21.97 -31.48
CA PRO A 602 13.79 -21.13 -31.38
C PRO A 602 14.05 -20.72 -29.92
N PRO A 603 15.31 -20.42 -29.56
CA PRO A 603 15.66 -20.05 -28.20
C PRO A 603 14.91 -18.78 -27.76
N PHE A 604 14.53 -18.75 -26.50
CA PHE A 604 13.84 -17.62 -25.92
C PHE A 604 14.79 -16.41 -25.78
N PRO A 605 14.30 -15.19 -26.03
CA PRO A 605 15.09 -13.99 -25.78
C PRO A 605 15.44 -13.84 -24.30
N GLU A 606 16.63 -13.31 -24.02
CA GLU A 606 17.06 -13.03 -22.64
C GLU A 606 16.13 -11.98 -22.01
N ARG A 607 15.44 -12.37 -20.93
CA ARG A 607 14.58 -11.49 -20.12
C ARG A 607 15.14 -11.41 -18.71
N GLU A 608 14.93 -10.27 -18.05
CA GLU A 608 15.15 -10.16 -16.60
C GLU A 608 14.38 -11.27 -15.87
N SER A 609 15.01 -11.94 -14.90
CA SER A 609 14.41 -13.09 -14.19
C SER A 609 13.08 -12.69 -13.56
N SER A 610 11.97 -13.16 -14.13
CA SER A 610 10.59 -12.93 -13.66
C SER A 610 10.43 -13.32 -12.18
N ILE A 611 11.15 -14.36 -11.77
CA ILE A 611 11.20 -14.90 -10.41
C ILE A 611 11.69 -13.85 -9.39
N LEU A 612 12.69 -13.04 -9.76
CA LEU A 612 13.19 -11.94 -8.92
C LEU A 612 12.17 -10.79 -8.82
N ALA A 613 11.42 -10.53 -9.89
CA ALA A 613 10.36 -9.53 -9.89
C ALA A 613 9.20 -9.92 -8.95
N ILE A 614 8.86 -11.21 -8.86
CA ILE A 614 7.89 -11.70 -7.86
C ILE A 614 8.39 -11.49 -6.44
N LEU A 615 9.66 -11.82 -6.13
CA LEU A 615 10.18 -11.66 -4.78
C LEU A 615 10.09 -10.19 -4.32
N LYS A 616 10.41 -9.24 -5.22
CA LYS A 616 10.27 -7.80 -4.97
C LYS A 616 8.81 -7.38 -4.75
N LYS A 617 7.85 -7.94 -5.49
CA LYS A 617 6.41 -7.68 -5.30
C LYS A 617 5.84 -8.30 -4.02
N LYS A 618 6.34 -9.47 -3.60
CA LYS A 618 5.88 -10.18 -2.39
C LYS A 618 6.42 -9.60 -1.08
N LYS A 619 7.52 -8.83 -1.09
CA LYS A 619 8.03 -8.10 0.09
C LYS A 619 7.76 -6.59 -0.01
N PRO A 620 6.53 -6.10 0.23
CA PRO A 620 6.29 -4.67 0.38
C PRO A 620 6.80 -4.23 1.77
N GLY A 621 8.08 -3.90 1.90
CA GLY A 621 8.61 -3.47 3.19
C GLY A 621 10.09 -3.10 3.32
N ARG A 622 10.95 -3.36 2.33
CA ARG A 622 12.31 -2.78 2.31
C ARG A 622 12.39 -1.69 1.26
N VAL A 623 12.68 -0.48 1.71
CA VAL A 623 13.00 0.68 0.87
C VAL A 623 14.10 0.26 -0.11
N ALA A 624 13.88 0.49 -1.39
CA ALA A 624 14.91 0.34 -2.40
C ALA A 624 16.00 1.40 -2.14
N GLU A 625 17.24 0.96 -1.90
CA GLU A 625 18.39 1.86 -1.96
C GLU A 625 18.67 2.24 -3.42
N PRO A 626 18.84 3.53 -3.73
CA PRO A 626 19.31 3.98 -5.03
C PRO A 626 20.84 4.02 -5.03
N GLY A 627 21.49 3.08 -5.73
CA GLY A 627 22.91 3.25 -6.09
C GLY A 627 23.74 1.97 -6.19
N SER A 628 23.71 1.30 -7.35
CA SER A 628 24.90 0.65 -7.90
C SER A 628 24.70 0.37 -9.40
N ALA A 629 24.85 1.40 -10.24
CA ALA A 629 25.12 1.23 -11.65
C ALA A 629 26.58 1.65 -11.88
N GLY A 630 27.49 0.73 -11.62
CA GLY A 630 28.91 0.88 -11.89
C GLY A 630 29.30 0.03 -13.09
N SER A 631 29.66 0.72 -14.16
CA SER A 631 30.66 0.39 -15.18
C SER A 631 30.75 -1.03 -15.74
N ASP A 632 30.43 -1.17 -17.03
CA ASP A 632 31.34 -1.87 -17.95
C ASP A 632 31.32 -1.17 -19.31
N GLY A 633 32.51 -0.78 -19.76
CA GLY A 633 32.73 -0.08 -21.02
C GLY A 633 33.08 -1.05 -22.14
N ALA A 634 32.43 -0.87 -23.29
CA ALA A 634 32.99 -1.23 -24.58
C ALA A 634 32.37 -0.31 -25.65
N THR A 635 33.19 0.61 -26.18
CA THR A 635 32.89 1.38 -27.39
C THR A 635 33.44 0.64 -28.61
N PRO A 636 32.86 0.88 -29.80
CA PRO A 636 33.73 1.29 -30.91
C PRO A 636 33.19 2.49 -31.72
N LYS A 637 33.99 3.56 -31.68
CA LYS A 637 34.40 4.55 -32.71
C LYS A 637 33.51 4.94 -33.91
N GLU A 638 33.22 6.25 -33.93
CA GLU A 638 33.43 7.28 -34.98
C GLU A 638 32.92 7.09 -36.43
N ARG A 639 32.15 8.10 -36.93
CA ARG A 639 32.71 9.15 -37.82
C ARG A 639 31.72 10.27 -38.22
N LYS A 640 32.24 11.50 -38.08
CA LYS A 640 32.06 12.74 -38.90
C LYS A 640 30.86 13.67 -38.66
N SER A 641 31.18 14.80 -38.03
CA SER A 641 30.64 16.16 -38.18
C SER A 641 31.11 16.79 -39.53
N PRO A 642 30.71 18.01 -39.99
CA PRO A 642 30.71 19.31 -39.29
C PRO A 642 29.49 20.25 -39.56
N ALA A 643 29.04 21.03 -38.56
CA ALA A 643 29.25 22.48 -38.35
C ALA A 643 28.33 23.41 -39.21
N LEU A 644 27.82 24.56 -38.77
CA LEU A 644 28.50 25.73 -38.21
C LEU A 644 27.49 26.78 -37.66
N ASN A 645 28.04 27.61 -36.76
CA ASN A 645 27.73 29.01 -36.42
C ASN A 645 26.64 29.32 -35.38
N ALA A 646 26.82 30.25 -34.42
CA ALA A 646 27.99 30.91 -33.81
C ALA A 646 27.45 31.95 -32.80
N VAL A 647 28.04 32.02 -31.59
CA VAL A 647 28.50 33.24 -30.86
C VAL A 647 27.43 34.30 -30.47
N ALA A 648 27.44 34.99 -29.32
CA ALA A 648 28.01 34.88 -27.97
C ALA A 648 27.50 36.08 -27.14
N ASN A 649 27.41 35.90 -25.82
CA ASN A 649 27.80 36.80 -24.72
C ASN A 649 27.18 38.20 -24.40
N HIS A 650 27.02 38.36 -23.08
CA HIS A 650 27.24 39.52 -22.17
C HIS A 650 26.08 40.45 -21.71
N SER A 651 25.65 40.19 -20.45
CA SER A 651 25.55 41.08 -19.27
C SER A 651 25.52 42.62 -19.41
N ASN A 652 24.55 43.28 -18.75
CA ASN A 652 24.82 44.40 -17.82
C ASN A 652 23.62 44.84 -16.93
N HIS A 653 23.96 45.26 -15.71
CA HIS A 653 23.16 45.86 -14.62
C HIS A 653 22.90 47.37 -14.83
N ASN A 654 21.79 47.95 -14.31
CA ASN A 654 21.75 49.02 -13.27
C ASN A 654 20.37 49.74 -13.05
N THR A 655 19.83 49.60 -11.84
CA THR A 655 19.43 50.58 -10.77
C THR A 655 18.68 51.93 -10.97
N SER A 656 17.90 52.23 -9.89
CA SER A 656 17.36 53.51 -9.32
C SER A 656 15.90 53.93 -9.70
N GLY A 657 15.01 54.44 -8.84
CA GLY A 657 14.95 54.71 -7.39
C GLY A 657 13.80 55.70 -7.01
N GLN A 658 13.04 55.39 -5.93
CA GLN A 658 12.32 56.23 -4.91
C GLN A 658 11.25 57.33 -5.26
N SER A 659 10.08 57.31 -4.59
CA SER A 659 9.74 58.06 -3.33
C SER A 659 8.21 58.22 -3.02
N ASN A 660 7.85 58.12 -1.72
CA ASN A 660 6.55 58.39 -1.06
C ASN A 660 6.28 59.92 -0.95
N ASP A 661 5.17 60.54 -0.49
CA ASP A 661 4.15 60.26 0.53
C ASP A 661 3.06 61.40 0.51
N LEU A 662 2.03 61.30 1.38
CA LEU A 662 1.49 62.39 2.25
C LEU A 662 0.02 62.91 2.08
N LEU A 663 -0.92 62.20 2.73
CA LEU A 663 -2.01 62.63 3.66
C LEU A 663 -3.11 63.68 3.27
N GLY A 664 -4.39 63.27 3.38
CA GLY A 664 -5.34 63.92 4.33
C GLY A 664 -6.76 64.40 3.88
N LEU A 665 -7.79 63.63 4.29
CA LEU A 665 -9.20 64.01 4.63
C LEU A 665 -10.25 64.35 3.53
N ALA A 666 -11.26 63.47 3.36
CA ALA A 666 -12.64 63.64 3.87
C ALA A 666 -13.65 62.69 3.18
N SER A 667 -14.42 61.94 3.98
CA SER A 667 -15.70 61.28 3.62
C SER A 667 -16.86 62.31 3.81
N PRO A 668 -18.12 62.12 3.35
CA PRO A 668 -18.82 60.85 3.11
C PRO A 668 -19.79 60.77 1.91
N SER A 669 -19.99 59.58 1.32
CA SER A 669 -21.30 59.02 0.92
C SER A 669 -21.14 57.65 0.25
N ALA A 670 -22.14 56.79 0.44
CA ALA A 670 -22.17 55.35 0.16
C ALA A 670 -21.94 54.96 -1.32
N PRO A 671 -21.45 53.72 -1.55
CA PRO A 671 -22.14 52.89 -2.52
C PRO A 671 -22.22 51.38 -2.18
N THR A 672 -23.11 50.76 -2.95
CA THR A 672 -23.46 49.35 -3.10
C THR A 672 -22.35 48.44 -3.64
N THR A 673 -22.58 47.13 -3.46
CA THR A 673 -22.12 45.96 -4.27
C THR A 673 -20.69 45.40 -4.17
N THR A 674 -20.66 44.11 -3.81
CA THR A 674 -19.78 43.00 -4.25
C THR A 674 -18.28 42.99 -3.90
N PRO A 675 -17.79 41.98 -3.15
CA PRO A 675 -16.37 41.66 -3.03
C PRO A 675 -15.89 40.68 -4.11
N ASN A 676 -14.71 40.99 -4.67
CA ASN A 676 -13.97 40.18 -5.64
C ASN A 676 -13.40 38.87 -5.04
N PRO A 677 -13.22 37.81 -5.85
CA PRO A 677 -12.64 36.53 -5.42
C PRO A 677 -11.09 36.48 -5.55
N ALA A 678 -10.49 35.68 -4.67
CA ALA A 678 -9.08 35.29 -4.60
C ALA A 678 -8.71 34.21 -5.67
N PRO A 679 -7.40 33.95 -5.93
CA PRO A 679 -6.92 33.37 -7.19
C PRO A 679 -7.05 31.83 -7.27
N LEU A 680 -7.41 31.33 -8.46
CA LEU A 680 -7.69 29.92 -8.79
C LEU A 680 -6.58 29.22 -9.61
N VAL A 681 -5.37 29.77 -9.66
CA VAL A 681 -4.38 29.38 -10.69
C VAL A 681 -3.56 28.12 -10.33
N ASP A 682 -3.47 27.70 -9.07
CA ASP A 682 -2.60 26.59 -8.66
C ASP A 682 -3.25 25.18 -8.61
N MET A 683 -4.55 25.04 -8.92
CA MET A 683 -5.26 23.74 -8.87
C MET A 683 -5.48 23.05 -10.24
N LEU A 684 -4.90 23.57 -11.32
CA LEU A 684 -5.09 23.06 -12.69
C LEU A 684 -3.98 22.11 -13.20
N ALA A 685 -2.81 22.06 -12.55
CA ALA A 685 -1.70 21.19 -12.94
C ALA A 685 -1.98 19.68 -12.74
N ASP A 686 -2.90 19.31 -11.84
CA ASP A 686 -3.20 17.91 -11.50
C ASP A 686 -4.07 17.17 -12.53
N VAL A 687 -4.82 17.88 -13.38
CA VAL A 687 -5.70 17.24 -14.37
C VAL A 687 -4.89 16.69 -15.57
N PHE A 688 -3.72 17.26 -15.85
CA PHE A 688 -2.89 16.90 -17.01
C PHE A 688 -1.62 16.12 -16.68
N SER A 689 -1.20 16.08 -15.42
CA SER A 689 0.02 15.36 -15.01
C SER A 689 -0.17 13.83 -14.85
N SER A 690 -1.39 13.31 -15.05
CA SER A 690 -1.71 11.89 -14.80
C SER A 690 -1.72 10.97 -16.03
N ALA A 691 -1.14 11.40 -17.15
CA ALA A 691 -0.92 10.53 -18.31
C ALA A 691 0.58 10.16 -18.45
N SER A 692 0.98 9.07 -17.81
CA SER A 692 2.22 8.35 -18.16
C SER A 692 1.87 7.21 -19.12
N PRO A 693 2.62 6.99 -20.21
CA PRO A 693 2.25 6.04 -21.25
C PRO A 693 2.58 4.59 -20.84
N PRO A 694 1.78 3.59 -21.22
CA PRO A 694 2.28 2.22 -21.33
C PRO A 694 3.04 2.07 -22.66
N SER A 695 4.31 1.71 -22.57
CA SER A 695 5.14 1.09 -23.61
C SER A 695 4.69 -0.38 -23.77
N VAL A 696 4.64 -1.09 -24.91
CA VAL A 696 5.07 -0.96 -26.31
C VAL A 696 4.12 -1.84 -27.16
N ASN A 697 3.71 -1.43 -28.37
CA ASN A 697 3.66 -2.36 -29.51
C ASN A 697 3.62 -1.62 -30.84
N ASN A 698 4.67 -1.82 -31.64
CA ASN A 698 4.71 -1.47 -33.06
C ASN A 698 3.72 -2.38 -33.81
N GLY A 699 2.63 -1.80 -34.31
CA GLY A 699 1.70 -2.46 -35.22
C GLY A 699 0.90 -1.38 -35.95
N PHE A 700 1.21 -1.20 -37.23
CA PHE A 700 0.43 -0.39 -38.17
C PHE A 700 -1.04 -0.86 -38.15
N GLY A 701 -1.99 0.01 -37.78
CA GLY A 701 -3.43 -0.29 -37.89
C GLY A 701 -4.32 0.50 -36.93
N SER A 702 -5.03 1.47 -37.49
CA SER A 702 -5.99 2.40 -36.87
C SER A 702 -7.18 1.78 -36.10
N SER A 703 -7.52 2.33 -34.92
CA SER A 703 -8.80 3.00 -34.57
C SER A 703 -9.11 2.97 -33.06
N PHE A 704 -8.84 4.06 -32.33
CA PHE A 704 -9.36 4.28 -30.97
C PHE A 704 -10.85 4.65 -31.05
N GLN A 705 -11.73 3.79 -30.56
CA GLN A 705 -13.18 4.04 -30.51
C GLN A 705 -13.55 4.96 -29.32
N PRO A 706 -14.35 6.03 -29.50
CA PRO A 706 -14.74 6.98 -28.43
C PRO A 706 -15.53 6.37 -27.25
N ILE A 707 -16.04 5.15 -27.40
CA ILE A 707 -16.99 4.52 -26.48
C ILE A 707 -16.33 4.02 -25.19
N ASP A 708 -15.06 3.59 -25.25
CA ASP A 708 -14.37 2.99 -24.09
C ASP A 708 -14.03 3.99 -22.98
N ASN A 709 -13.89 5.28 -23.31
CA ASN A 709 -13.62 6.30 -22.30
C ASN A 709 -14.88 6.73 -21.54
N LEU A 710 -16.08 6.64 -22.14
CA LEU A 710 -17.34 7.02 -21.50
C LEU A 710 -17.63 6.14 -20.27
N LYS A 711 -17.41 4.82 -20.38
CA LYS A 711 -17.65 3.86 -19.29
C LYS A 711 -16.71 4.08 -18.09
N LYS A 712 -15.48 4.56 -18.31
CA LYS A 712 -14.53 4.88 -17.22
C LYS A 712 -15.04 5.97 -16.29
N PHE A 713 -15.80 6.94 -16.82
CA PHE A 713 -16.40 8.00 -16.03
C PHE A 713 -17.62 7.54 -15.21
N ALA A 714 -18.12 6.31 -15.36
CA ALA A 714 -19.12 5.79 -14.42
C ALA A 714 -18.54 5.68 -13.00
N CYS A 715 -17.26 5.28 -12.87
CA CYS A 715 -16.56 5.08 -11.59
C CYS A 715 -15.52 6.18 -11.26
N LYS A 716 -15.25 7.10 -12.18
CA LYS A 716 -14.31 8.23 -11.99
C LYS A 716 -15.01 9.57 -12.18
N ASN A 717 -14.56 10.61 -11.47
CA ASN A 717 -15.14 11.95 -11.56
C ASN A 717 -14.29 12.93 -12.38
N ASN A 718 -13.04 12.56 -12.67
CA ASN A 718 -12.08 13.35 -13.43
C ASN A 718 -11.34 12.49 -14.47
N GLY A 719 -10.97 13.09 -15.60
CA GLY A 719 -10.17 12.45 -16.64
C GLY A 719 -10.32 13.10 -18.02
N VAL A 720 -9.68 12.50 -19.03
CA VAL A 720 -9.81 12.90 -20.44
C VAL A 720 -10.94 12.11 -21.10
N LEU A 721 -11.96 12.82 -21.60
CA LEU A 721 -13.10 12.24 -22.32
C LEU A 721 -12.74 11.93 -23.77
N PHE A 722 -12.06 12.85 -24.44
CA PHE A 722 -11.70 12.75 -25.85
C PHE A 722 -10.39 13.45 -26.12
N GLU A 723 -9.59 12.86 -27.01
CA GLU A 723 -8.29 13.38 -27.40
C GLU A 723 -8.04 13.03 -28.87
N ASN A 724 -7.72 14.03 -29.68
CA ASN A 724 -7.20 13.86 -31.03
C ASN A 724 -6.04 14.85 -31.26
N ASP A 725 -5.55 14.94 -32.51
CA ASP A 725 -4.43 15.82 -32.87
C ASP A 725 -4.75 17.31 -32.75
N LEU A 726 -6.04 17.69 -32.69
CA LEU A 726 -6.49 19.08 -32.70
C LEU A 726 -6.93 19.56 -31.30
N LEU A 727 -7.67 18.74 -30.56
CA LEU A 727 -8.41 19.12 -29.36
C LEU A 727 -8.36 18.00 -28.30
N GLN A 728 -8.15 18.40 -27.05
CA GLN A 728 -8.28 17.53 -25.88
C GLN A 728 -9.43 18.02 -25.00
N ILE A 729 -10.28 17.10 -24.57
CA ILE A 729 -11.46 17.38 -23.75
C ILE A 729 -11.30 16.69 -22.40
N GLY A 730 -11.01 17.46 -21.36
CA GLY A 730 -11.01 17.03 -19.97
C GLY A 730 -12.39 17.22 -19.33
N VAL A 731 -12.76 16.33 -18.41
CA VAL A 731 -13.99 16.43 -17.62
C VAL A 731 -13.65 16.33 -16.15
N LYS A 732 -14.20 17.23 -15.33
CA LYS A 732 -14.22 17.14 -13.87
C LYS A 732 -15.64 17.36 -13.39
N SER A 733 -16.16 16.44 -12.60
CA SER A 733 -17.56 16.43 -12.16
C SER A 733 -17.68 16.29 -10.65
N GLU A 734 -18.64 17.00 -10.07
CA GLU A 734 -18.95 16.97 -8.64
C GLU A 734 -20.47 16.93 -8.49
N PHE A 735 -20.97 16.06 -7.61
CA PHE A 735 -22.40 15.83 -7.41
C PHE A 735 -22.73 15.86 -5.92
N ARG A 736 -23.86 16.49 -5.59
CA ARG A 736 -24.39 16.58 -4.23
C ARG A 736 -25.91 16.53 -4.29
N GLN A 737 -26.50 15.47 -3.72
CA GLN A 737 -27.95 15.22 -3.78
C GLN A 737 -28.45 15.18 -5.23
N ASN A 738 -29.45 16.00 -5.59
CA ASN A 738 -30.01 16.10 -6.94
C ASN A 738 -29.26 17.10 -7.85
N LEU A 739 -28.21 17.77 -7.35
CA LEU A 739 -27.44 18.78 -8.09
C LEU A 739 -26.07 18.24 -8.50
N GLY A 740 -25.64 18.59 -9.70
CA GLY A 740 -24.34 18.25 -10.27
C GLY A 740 -23.67 19.46 -10.91
N ARG A 741 -22.34 19.50 -10.88
CA ARG A 741 -21.52 20.50 -11.53
C ARG A 741 -20.46 19.79 -12.36
N ILE A 742 -20.50 19.99 -13.67
CA ILE A 742 -19.54 19.41 -14.62
C ILE A 742 -18.72 20.56 -15.21
N ALA A 743 -17.41 20.53 -14.97
CA ALA A 743 -16.43 21.36 -15.65
C ALA A 743 -15.86 20.60 -16.84
N LEU A 744 -16.12 21.11 -18.04
CA LEU A 744 -15.50 20.68 -19.28
C LEU A 744 -14.29 21.57 -19.55
N TYR A 745 -13.17 20.96 -19.89
CA TYR A 745 -11.98 21.69 -20.26
C TYR A 745 -11.58 21.36 -21.69
N PHE A 746 -11.48 22.37 -22.55
CA PHE A 746 -11.08 22.20 -23.94
C PHE A 746 -9.66 22.75 -24.12
N GLY A 747 -8.70 21.87 -24.36
CA GLY A 747 -7.30 22.21 -24.63
C GLY A 747 -7.02 22.17 -26.13
N ASN A 748 -6.54 23.28 -26.69
CA ASN A 748 -6.10 23.36 -28.08
C ASN A 748 -4.68 22.79 -28.20
N LYS A 749 -4.53 21.71 -28.97
CA LYS A 749 -3.22 21.05 -29.19
C LYS A 749 -2.47 21.58 -30.41
N THR A 750 -3.09 22.45 -31.19
CA THR A 750 -2.51 22.97 -32.42
C THR A 750 -1.70 24.24 -32.18
N SER A 751 -0.80 24.53 -33.12
CA SER A 751 0.00 25.77 -33.13
C SER A 751 -0.79 27.02 -33.60
N PHE A 752 -2.08 26.87 -33.92
CA PHE A 752 -2.95 27.97 -34.40
C PHE A 752 -4.17 28.11 -33.48
N ALA A 753 -4.73 29.32 -33.39
CA ALA A 753 -5.94 29.54 -32.59
C ALA A 753 -7.17 28.88 -33.28
N LEU A 754 -8.00 28.19 -32.49
CA LEU A 754 -9.30 27.67 -32.96
C LEU A 754 -10.31 28.82 -32.93
N GLN A 755 -10.79 29.23 -34.11
CA GLN A 755 -11.73 30.35 -34.26
C GLN A 755 -13.17 29.86 -34.32
N GLY A 756 -14.12 30.67 -33.86
CA GLY A 756 -15.55 30.30 -33.91
C GLY A 756 -15.90 29.09 -33.03
N PHE A 757 -15.16 28.90 -31.94
CA PHE A 757 -15.37 27.82 -30.98
C PHE A 757 -16.73 28.00 -30.30
N SER A 758 -17.56 26.98 -30.38
CA SER A 758 -18.83 26.92 -29.66
C SER A 758 -19.06 25.50 -29.15
N SER A 759 -19.57 25.42 -27.92
CA SER A 759 -19.87 24.17 -27.24
C SER A 759 -21.28 24.23 -26.67
N SER A 760 -22.13 23.30 -27.11
CA SER A 760 -23.52 23.18 -26.69
C SER A 760 -23.79 21.77 -26.17
N VAL A 761 -24.60 21.67 -25.10
CA VAL A 761 -25.06 20.39 -24.56
C VAL A 761 -26.54 20.25 -24.86
N GLY A 762 -26.89 19.26 -25.69
CA GLY A 762 -28.27 18.92 -26.02
C GLY A 762 -28.76 17.73 -25.22
N THR A 763 -30.03 17.76 -24.82
CA THR A 763 -30.75 16.64 -24.23
C THR A 763 -31.66 16.02 -25.30
N PRO A 764 -31.37 14.80 -25.79
CA PRO A 764 -32.24 14.13 -26.76
C PRO A 764 -33.56 13.68 -26.10
N GLY A 765 -34.68 13.76 -26.83
CA GLY A 765 -35.97 13.17 -26.45
C GLY A 765 -36.52 13.59 -25.08
N ASP A 766 -37.04 12.62 -24.32
CA ASP A 766 -37.66 12.82 -22.99
C ASP A 766 -36.67 13.33 -21.93
N LEU A 767 -35.36 13.30 -22.20
CA LEU A 767 -34.31 13.73 -21.28
C LEU A 767 -34.44 15.21 -20.89
N ALA A 768 -34.99 16.05 -21.79
CA ALA A 768 -35.20 17.48 -21.53
C ALA A 768 -36.20 17.76 -20.40
N THR A 769 -37.10 16.84 -20.11
CA THR A 769 -38.06 16.95 -18.98
C THR A 769 -37.51 16.38 -17.67
N LYS A 770 -36.48 15.53 -17.76
CA LYS A 770 -35.90 14.76 -16.64
C LYS A 770 -34.59 15.33 -16.12
N LEU A 771 -33.87 16.10 -16.93
CA LEU A 771 -32.62 16.76 -16.58
C LEU A 771 -32.65 18.23 -16.99
N ILE A 772 -32.37 19.12 -16.03
CA ILE A 772 -32.21 20.55 -16.30
C ILE A 772 -30.71 20.82 -16.40
N LEU A 773 -30.26 21.30 -17.57
CA LEU A 773 -28.87 21.66 -17.83
C LEU A 773 -28.75 23.17 -18.02
N GLN A 774 -27.91 23.82 -17.22
CA GLN A 774 -27.52 25.21 -17.41
C GLN A 774 -26.06 25.25 -17.85
N VAL A 775 -25.86 25.51 -19.13
CA VAL A 775 -24.54 25.56 -19.77
C VAL A 775 -24.06 27.00 -19.80
N LYS A 776 -22.90 27.29 -19.20
CA LYS A 776 -22.28 28.62 -19.34
C LYS A 776 -21.69 28.80 -20.74
N PRO A 777 -21.76 30.02 -21.31
CA PRO A 777 -21.11 30.32 -22.58
C PRO A 777 -19.60 30.21 -22.44
N VAL A 778 -18.93 30.00 -23.57
CA VAL A 778 -17.49 29.75 -23.69
C VAL A 778 -16.91 30.77 -24.66
N ASP A 779 -15.63 31.11 -24.47
CA ASP A 779 -14.92 32.02 -25.36
C ASP A 779 -14.89 31.48 -26.80
N VAL A 780 -15.11 32.39 -27.74
CA VAL A 780 -15.25 32.07 -29.18
C VAL A 780 -13.91 31.73 -29.83
N ASN A 781 -12.80 32.05 -29.17
CA ASN A 781 -11.46 31.78 -29.65
C ASN A 781 -10.67 31.02 -28.58
N VAL A 782 -10.00 29.93 -28.97
CA VAL A 782 -9.08 29.18 -28.11
C VAL A 782 -7.67 29.31 -28.68
N ASP A 783 -6.80 30.04 -27.99
CA ASP A 783 -5.43 30.28 -28.44
C ASP A 783 -4.61 28.98 -28.57
N ALA A 784 -3.52 29.02 -29.35
CA ALA A 784 -2.62 27.89 -29.54
C ALA A 784 -2.03 27.41 -28.20
N GLY A 785 -2.17 26.12 -27.90
CA GLY A 785 -1.71 25.55 -26.62
C GLY A 785 -2.52 25.96 -25.39
N ALA A 786 -3.54 26.81 -25.53
CA ALA A 786 -4.36 27.30 -24.42
C ALA A 786 -5.49 26.32 -24.07
N GLN A 787 -5.99 26.44 -22.84
CA GLN A 787 -7.12 25.68 -22.34
C GLN A 787 -8.22 26.63 -21.84
N ILE A 788 -9.45 26.35 -22.24
CA ILE A 788 -10.65 27.06 -21.79
C ILE A 788 -11.55 26.13 -20.97
N GLN A 789 -12.29 26.70 -20.02
CA GLN A 789 -13.20 25.96 -19.14
C GLN A 789 -14.66 26.34 -19.39
N GLN A 790 -15.52 25.34 -19.59
CA GLN A 790 -16.97 25.49 -19.62
C GLN A 790 -17.60 24.83 -18.40
N LEU A 791 -18.51 25.53 -17.74
CA LEU A 791 -19.26 25.00 -16.62
C LEU A 791 -20.67 24.59 -17.05
N VAL A 792 -21.06 23.36 -16.74
CA VAL A 792 -22.42 22.83 -16.92
C VAL A 792 -22.98 22.51 -15.54
N ASN A 793 -23.96 23.28 -15.09
CA ASN A 793 -24.73 22.95 -13.89
C ASN A 793 -25.86 22.01 -14.30
N VAL A 794 -26.06 20.96 -13.53
CA VAL A 794 -26.98 19.88 -13.79
C VAL A 794 -27.92 19.75 -12.60
N GLU A 795 -29.19 19.59 -12.87
CA GLU A 795 -30.16 19.20 -11.86
C GLU A 795 -30.97 17.99 -12.33
N CYS A 796 -30.95 16.94 -11.51
CA CYS A 796 -31.69 15.71 -11.72
C CYS A 796 -33.13 15.87 -11.26
N VAL A 797 -34.06 15.98 -12.21
CA VAL A 797 -35.50 16.12 -11.92
C VAL A 797 -36.13 14.76 -11.67
N ASP A 798 -35.85 13.80 -12.55
CA ASP A 798 -36.36 12.43 -12.47
C ASP A 798 -35.38 11.42 -13.09
N GLU A 799 -35.68 10.12 -12.97
CA GLU A 799 -34.82 9.03 -13.45
C GLU A 799 -34.61 9.04 -14.98
N PHE A 800 -33.36 8.90 -15.39
CA PHE A 800 -32.96 8.93 -16.79
C PHE A 800 -31.94 7.83 -17.10
N LEU A 801 -31.97 7.35 -18.35
CA LEU A 801 -31.12 6.27 -18.86
C LEU A 801 -30.24 6.72 -20.05
N GLU A 802 -30.57 7.85 -20.66
CA GLU A 802 -29.85 8.37 -21.82
C GLU A 802 -28.79 9.40 -21.42
N TYR A 803 -27.75 9.52 -22.25
CA TYR A 803 -26.65 10.47 -22.05
C TYR A 803 -26.94 11.78 -22.80
N PRO A 804 -26.69 12.95 -22.20
CA PRO A 804 -26.69 14.21 -22.93
C PRO A 804 -25.63 14.22 -24.04
N THR A 805 -25.88 14.92 -25.14
CA THR A 805 -24.95 15.04 -26.26
C THR A 805 -24.22 16.38 -26.20
N LEU A 806 -22.90 16.35 -26.13
CA LEU A 806 -22.00 17.49 -26.26
C LEU A 806 -21.66 17.70 -27.74
N THR A 807 -22.08 18.83 -28.32
CA THR A 807 -21.74 19.23 -29.70
C THR A 807 -20.78 20.42 -29.66
N ILE A 808 -19.63 20.26 -30.30
CA ILE A 808 -18.58 21.26 -30.39
C ILE A 808 -18.36 21.61 -31.87
N LEU A 809 -18.28 22.91 -32.15
CA LEU A 809 -18.04 23.46 -33.48
C LEU A 809 -16.86 24.43 -33.40
N PHE A 810 -15.89 24.31 -34.30
CA PHE A 810 -14.79 25.26 -34.42
C PHE A 810 -14.23 25.27 -35.84
N LEU A 811 -13.55 26.35 -36.22
CA LEU A 811 -12.84 26.48 -37.50
C LEU A 811 -11.35 26.22 -37.30
N TYR A 812 -10.80 25.36 -38.15
CA TYR A 812 -9.37 25.11 -38.24
C TYR A 812 -8.94 25.17 -39.71
N ASN A 813 -7.97 26.04 -40.04
CA ASN A 813 -7.50 26.28 -41.41
C ASN A 813 -8.62 26.55 -42.45
N GLY A 814 -9.67 27.29 -42.06
CA GLY A 814 -10.80 27.62 -42.94
C GLY A 814 -11.83 26.50 -43.12
N VAL A 815 -11.62 25.32 -42.53
CA VAL A 815 -12.57 24.20 -42.55
C VAL A 815 -13.29 24.10 -41.22
N GLN A 816 -14.63 24.02 -41.25
CA GLN A 816 -15.45 23.84 -40.06
C GLN A 816 -15.39 22.39 -39.57
N GLN A 817 -14.99 22.20 -38.32
CA GLN A 817 -14.97 20.91 -37.64
C GLN A 817 -16.17 20.80 -36.69
N ARG A 818 -16.86 19.65 -36.71
CA ARG A 818 -17.99 19.34 -35.84
C ARG A 818 -17.71 18.04 -35.08
N LEU A 819 -17.65 18.11 -33.75
CA LEU A 819 -17.51 16.96 -32.88
C LEU A 819 -18.81 16.75 -32.10
N SER A 820 -19.31 15.51 -32.08
CA SER A 820 -20.50 15.12 -31.32
C SER A 820 -20.13 13.97 -30.40
N LEU A 821 -20.15 14.23 -29.09
CA LEU A 821 -19.74 13.29 -28.04
C LEU A 821 -20.86 13.10 -27.03
N LYS A 822 -20.91 11.94 -26.37
CA LYS A 822 -21.80 11.74 -25.21
C LYS A 822 -21.15 12.33 -23.96
N LEU A 823 -21.89 13.14 -23.22
CA LEU A 823 -21.45 13.69 -21.93
C LEU A 823 -21.54 12.57 -20.87
N PRO A 824 -20.49 12.31 -20.08
CA PRO A 824 -20.48 11.26 -19.05
C PRO A 824 -21.31 11.67 -17.82
N LEU A 825 -22.63 11.78 -18.01
CA LEU A 825 -23.62 12.04 -16.97
C LEU A 825 -24.55 10.83 -16.87
N THR A 826 -24.44 10.09 -15.77
CA THR A 826 -25.23 8.89 -15.48
C THR A 826 -25.95 9.05 -14.14
N ILE A 827 -27.09 8.37 -13.96
CA ILE A 827 -27.90 8.52 -12.74
C ILE A 827 -27.15 8.10 -11.46
N ASN A 828 -26.20 7.16 -11.55
CA ASN A 828 -25.41 6.70 -10.41
C ASN A 828 -24.54 7.81 -9.80
N LYS A 829 -24.28 8.90 -10.53
CA LYS A 829 -23.54 10.03 -9.98
C LYS A 829 -24.30 10.80 -8.89
N PHE A 830 -25.62 10.61 -8.78
CA PHE A 830 -26.47 11.24 -7.78
C PHE A 830 -26.71 10.34 -6.55
N PHE A 831 -25.87 9.32 -6.34
CA PHE A 831 -25.90 8.52 -5.11
C PHE A 831 -25.41 9.31 -3.90
N GLU A 832 -26.19 9.28 -2.83
CA GLU A 832 -25.77 9.63 -1.49
C GLU A 832 -25.36 8.33 -0.74
N PRO A 833 -24.08 8.20 -0.33
CA PRO A 833 -23.60 7.02 0.38
C PRO A 833 -24.37 6.82 1.69
N THR A 834 -24.93 5.63 1.91
CA THR A 834 -25.76 5.34 3.09
C THR A 834 -25.15 4.22 3.93
N GLU A 835 -24.93 4.47 5.22
CA GLU A 835 -24.50 3.45 6.18
C GLU A 835 -25.68 2.70 6.78
N MET A 836 -25.54 1.39 6.96
CA MET A 836 -26.52 0.53 7.64
C MET A 836 -25.84 -0.71 8.22
N ASN A 837 -26.45 -1.31 9.24
CA ASN A 837 -25.96 -2.56 9.84
C ASN A 837 -26.47 -3.80 9.08
N SER A 838 -25.95 -4.99 9.42
CA SER A 838 -26.28 -6.24 8.72
C SER A 838 -27.77 -6.61 8.78
N GLU A 839 -28.40 -6.44 9.95
CA GLU A 839 -29.84 -6.70 10.12
C GLU A 839 -30.70 -5.79 9.23
N ALA A 840 -30.40 -4.48 9.18
CA ALA A 840 -31.12 -3.53 8.34
C ALA A 840 -30.87 -3.77 6.85
N PHE A 841 -29.64 -4.11 6.45
CA PHE A 841 -29.30 -4.43 5.06
C PHE A 841 -30.09 -5.64 4.58
N PHE A 842 -30.01 -6.78 5.28
CA PHE A 842 -30.67 -8.01 4.83
C PHE A 842 -32.19 -7.97 4.98
N SER A 843 -32.72 -7.20 5.93
CA SER A 843 -34.16 -6.92 6.02
C SER A 843 -34.65 -6.17 4.78
N ARG A 844 -33.98 -5.07 4.40
CA ARG A 844 -34.31 -4.31 3.18
C ARG A 844 -34.04 -5.11 1.90
N TRP A 845 -32.96 -5.89 1.87
CA TRP A 845 -32.62 -6.78 0.77
C TRP A 845 -33.75 -7.76 0.49
N LYS A 846 -34.28 -8.43 1.52
CA LYS A 846 -35.40 -9.38 1.38
C LYS A 846 -36.70 -8.70 0.93
N ASN A 847 -36.96 -7.47 1.41
CA ASN A 847 -38.15 -6.71 1.01
C ASN A 847 -38.12 -6.28 -0.46
N LEU A 848 -36.93 -6.08 -1.03
CA LEU A 848 -36.71 -5.71 -2.44
C LEU A 848 -36.44 -6.94 -3.34
N SER A 849 -37.22 -8.01 -3.19
CA SER A 849 -37.03 -9.28 -3.93
C SER A 849 -38.04 -9.53 -5.07
N GLY A 850 -38.78 -8.50 -5.49
CA GLY A 850 -39.70 -8.60 -6.62
C GLY A 850 -38.95 -8.74 -7.96
N SER A 851 -39.57 -9.42 -8.93
CA SER A 851 -39.03 -9.62 -10.30
C SER A 851 -38.63 -8.32 -11.02
N ASN A 852 -39.24 -7.17 -10.66
CA ASN A 852 -38.99 -5.86 -11.27
C ASN A 852 -38.15 -4.95 -10.34
N GLN A 853 -37.52 -5.52 -9.30
CA GLN A 853 -36.72 -4.80 -8.31
C GLN A 853 -35.32 -5.39 -8.14
N GLU A 854 -34.99 -6.45 -8.87
CA GLU A 854 -33.72 -7.18 -8.81
C GLU A 854 -33.15 -7.40 -10.21
N ALA A 855 -31.88 -7.03 -10.40
CA ALA A 855 -31.11 -7.37 -11.58
C ALA A 855 -29.86 -8.12 -11.14
N GLN A 856 -29.65 -9.26 -11.78
CA GLN A 856 -28.51 -10.12 -11.53
C GLN A 856 -27.75 -10.33 -12.83
N LYS A 857 -26.43 -10.15 -12.79
CA LYS A 857 -25.56 -10.38 -13.94
C LYS A 857 -24.31 -11.13 -13.51
N ILE A 858 -23.97 -12.16 -14.28
CA ILE A 858 -22.75 -12.94 -14.11
C ILE A 858 -21.83 -12.59 -15.27
N PHE A 859 -20.59 -12.23 -14.98
CA PHE A 859 -19.61 -11.83 -16.00
C PHE A 859 -18.20 -12.27 -15.62
N GLN A 860 -17.35 -12.49 -16.62
CA GLN A 860 -15.96 -12.91 -16.44
C GLN A 860 -15.07 -11.73 -16.02
N ALA A 861 -14.11 -11.98 -15.12
CA ALA A 861 -13.15 -11.00 -14.68
C ALA A 861 -12.12 -10.73 -15.80
N THR A 862 -12.04 -9.49 -16.29
CA THR A 862 -11.02 -9.06 -17.28
C THR A 862 -9.64 -8.83 -16.68
N GLN A 863 -9.55 -8.75 -15.35
CA GLN A 863 -8.32 -8.58 -14.58
C GLN A 863 -8.37 -9.53 -13.38
N PRO A 864 -7.22 -9.92 -12.81
CA PRO A 864 -7.17 -10.75 -11.60
C PRO A 864 -8.07 -10.16 -10.51
N ILE A 865 -8.86 -11.01 -9.85
CA ILE A 865 -9.78 -10.62 -8.78
C ILE A 865 -8.97 -10.13 -7.57
N ASP A 866 -8.63 -8.85 -7.57
CA ASP A 866 -7.95 -8.15 -6.48
C ASP A 866 -8.96 -7.37 -5.63
N ALA A 867 -8.92 -7.62 -4.32
CA ALA A 867 -9.75 -6.97 -3.32
C ALA A 867 -9.58 -5.44 -3.32
N SER A 868 -8.37 -4.92 -3.57
CA SER A 868 -8.11 -3.47 -3.54
C SER A 868 -8.81 -2.75 -4.70
N HIS A 869 -8.75 -3.34 -5.89
CA HIS A 869 -9.35 -2.82 -7.11
C HIS A 869 -10.88 -2.87 -7.09
N ILE A 870 -11.44 -3.97 -6.55
CA ILE A 870 -12.90 -4.12 -6.37
C ILE A 870 -13.43 -3.03 -5.42
N ARG A 871 -12.76 -2.83 -4.28
CA ARG A 871 -13.15 -1.78 -3.33
C ARG A 871 -13.11 -0.39 -3.97
N MET A 872 -12.06 -0.07 -4.72
CA MET A 872 -11.92 1.22 -5.40
C MET A 872 -13.03 1.43 -6.45
N LYS A 873 -13.37 0.41 -7.25
CA LYS A 873 -14.47 0.47 -8.22
C LYS A 873 -15.83 0.65 -7.55
N LEU A 874 -16.11 -0.10 -6.49
CA LEU A 874 -17.38 -0.01 -5.76
C LEU A 874 -17.57 1.36 -5.10
N ILE A 875 -16.53 1.91 -4.47
CA ILE A 875 -16.54 3.28 -3.94
C ILE A 875 -16.75 4.30 -5.07
N GLY A 876 -16.11 4.08 -6.23
CA GLY A 876 -16.24 4.94 -7.41
C GLY A 876 -17.65 5.04 -7.98
N THR A 877 -18.55 4.08 -7.68
CA THR A 877 -19.96 4.15 -8.12
C THR A 877 -20.76 5.24 -7.43
N GLY A 878 -20.29 5.75 -6.28
CA GLY A 878 -21.00 6.69 -5.42
C GLY A 878 -21.74 6.04 -4.24
N MET A 879 -21.79 4.71 -4.15
CA MET A 879 -22.40 3.98 -3.03
C MET A 879 -21.39 3.78 -1.88
N LYS A 880 -21.89 3.66 -0.64
CA LYS A 880 -21.05 3.30 0.51
C LYS A 880 -20.78 1.80 0.48
N LEU A 881 -19.51 1.41 0.47
CA LEU A 881 -19.10 0.03 0.73
C LEU A 881 -19.29 -0.29 2.22
N LEU A 882 -19.96 -1.40 2.52
CA LEU A 882 -20.25 -1.84 3.88
C LEU A 882 -19.39 -3.08 4.20
N ASP A 883 -18.34 -2.89 5.00
CA ASP A 883 -17.40 -3.95 5.35
C ASP A 883 -17.96 -4.91 6.42
N GLY A 884 -17.74 -6.22 6.25
CA GLY A 884 -18.07 -7.25 7.25
C GLY A 884 -19.56 -7.50 7.48
N ILE A 885 -20.43 -7.03 6.57
CA ILE A 885 -21.88 -7.20 6.70
C ILE A 885 -22.37 -8.55 6.16
N ASP A 886 -21.80 -9.02 5.05
CA ASP A 886 -22.19 -10.29 4.43
C ASP A 886 -21.72 -11.48 5.28
N PRO A 887 -22.54 -12.55 5.41
CA PRO A 887 -22.10 -13.77 6.08
C PRO A 887 -20.85 -14.41 5.46
N ASN A 888 -20.61 -14.18 4.16
CA ASN A 888 -19.39 -14.58 3.50
C ASN A 888 -18.40 -13.39 3.44
N PRO A 889 -17.23 -13.46 4.08
CA PRO A 889 -16.26 -12.35 4.10
C PRO A 889 -15.65 -12.04 2.73
N GLU A 890 -15.82 -12.92 1.74
CA GLU A 890 -15.38 -12.72 0.35
C GLU A 890 -16.34 -11.85 -0.47
N ASN A 891 -17.58 -11.67 0.00
CA ASN A 891 -18.60 -10.90 -0.69
C ASN A 891 -18.53 -9.41 -0.31
N TYR A 892 -18.81 -8.55 -1.28
CA TYR A 892 -18.87 -7.10 -1.08
C TYR A 892 -20.30 -6.60 -1.15
N VAL A 893 -20.66 -5.72 -0.22
CA VAL A 893 -22.00 -5.16 -0.12
C VAL A 893 -21.92 -3.64 -0.15
N SER A 894 -22.83 -2.99 -0.87
CA SER A 894 -22.88 -1.53 -0.96
C SER A 894 -24.31 -1.01 -0.87
N ALA A 895 -24.48 0.20 -0.32
CA ALA A 895 -25.77 0.86 -0.21
C ALA A 895 -25.68 2.36 -0.53
N GLY A 896 -26.74 2.88 -1.16
CA GLY A 896 -26.85 4.30 -1.49
C GLY A 896 -28.28 4.68 -1.85
N ILE A 897 -28.56 5.98 -1.76
CA ILE A 897 -29.86 6.56 -2.12
C ILE A 897 -29.65 7.54 -3.26
N ILE A 898 -30.38 7.41 -4.36
CA ILE A 898 -30.39 8.40 -5.43
C ILE A 898 -31.37 9.51 -5.06
N HIS A 899 -30.88 10.74 -5.06
CA HIS A 899 -31.71 11.93 -4.86
C HIS A 899 -32.08 12.52 -6.22
N THR A 900 -33.37 12.54 -6.51
CA THR A 900 -33.95 13.32 -7.61
C THR A 900 -34.83 14.42 -7.01
N ARG A 901 -35.22 15.42 -7.81
CA ARG A 901 -36.15 16.46 -7.33
C ARG A 901 -37.50 15.89 -6.91
N THR A 902 -37.99 14.85 -7.59
CA THR A 902 -39.32 14.27 -7.37
C THR A 902 -39.35 13.16 -6.34
N GLN A 903 -38.24 12.44 -6.12
CA GLN A 903 -38.22 11.22 -5.32
C GLN A 903 -36.82 10.82 -4.82
N GLN A 904 -36.80 9.96 -3.80
CA GLN A 904 -35.60 9.28 -3.31
C GLN A 904 -35.69 7.78 -3.65
N ILE A 905 -34.66 7.24 -4.29
CA ILE A 905 -34.64 5.85 -4.76
C ILE A 905 -33.54 5.11 -4.00
N GLY A 906 -33.90 4.12 -3.19
CA GLY A 906 -32.93 3.32 -2.44
C GLY A 906 -32.36 2.20 -3.32
N CYS A 907 -31.03 2.05 -3.33
CA CYS A 907 -30.33 0.99 -4.04
C CYS A 907 -29.40 0.21 -3.11
N LEU A 908 -29.44 -1.11 -3.24
CA LEU A 908 -28.57 -2.06 -2.56
C LEU A 908 -27.81 -2.88 -3.60
N LEU A 909 -26.53 -3.12 -3.36
CA LEU A 909 -25.67 -3.86 -4.26
C LEU A 909 -24.97 -4.97 -3.47
N ARG A 910 -24.89 -6.16 -4.07
CA ARG A 910 -24.13 -7.30 -3.58
C ARG A 910 -23.30 -7.88 -4.70
N LEU A 911 -21.98 -7.87 -4.53
CA LEU A 911 -21.00 -8.41 -5.48
C LEU A 911 -20.35 -9.65 -4.87
N GLU A 912 -20.44 -10.77 -5.59
CA GLU A 912 -19.97 -12.07 -5.14
C GLU A 912 -18.88 -12.55 -6.11
N PRO A 913 -17.59 -12.41 -5.73
CA PRO A 913 -16.48 -12.87 -6.55
C PRO A 913 -16.29 -14.39 -6.41
N ASN A 914 -16.19 -15.09 -7.54
CA ASN A 914 -15.76 -16.48 -7.59
C ASN A 914 -14.31 -16.54 -8.10
N ARG A 915 -13.36 -16.64 -7.16
CA ARG A 915 -11.92 -16.70 -7.46
C ARG A 915 -11.52 -17.94 -8.27
N GLN A 916 -12.20 -19.07 -8.07
CA GLN A 916 -11.91 -20.32 -8.78
C GLN A 916 -12.30 -20.24 -10.25
N ALA A 917 -13.44 -19.61 -10.55
CA ALA A 917 -13.96 -19.49 -11.91
C ALA A 917 -13.59 -18.16 -12.60
N GLN A 918 -12.88 -17.25 -11.91
CA GLN A 918 -12.63 -15.88 -12.37
C GLN A 918 -13.91 -15.17 -12.87
N MET A 919 -15.01 -15.35 -12.15
CA MET A 919 -16.31 -14.74 -12.47
C MET A 919 -16.81 -13.86 -11.33
N TYR A 920 -17.54 -12.81 -11.67
CA TYR A 920 -18.29 -12.01 -10.73
C TYR A 920 -19.78 -12.28 -10.89
N ARG A 921 -20.49 -12.42 -9.77
CA ARG A 921 -21.95 -12.33 -9.73
C ARG A 921 -22.33 -11.02 -9.06
N LEU A 922 -22.86 -10.09 -9.84
CA LEU A 922 -23.34 -8.80 -9.36
C LEU A 922 -24.86 -8.84 -9.27
N THR A 923 -25.39 -8.53 -8.08
CA THR A 923 -26.82 -8.40 -7.84
C THR A 923 -27.11 -7.00 -7.33
N ILE A 924 -28.06 -6.31 -7.96
CA ILE A 924 -28.51 -4.98 -7.56
C ILE A 924 -30.00 -5.05 -7.30
N ARG A 925 -30.42 -4.45 -6.19
CA ARG A 925 -31.83 -4.30 -5.82
C ARG A 925 -32.17 -2.84 -5.61
N SER A 926 -33.26 -2.38 -6.21
CA SER A 926 -33.71 -0.99 -6.07
C SER A 926 -35.21 -0.91 -5.87
N SER A 927 -35.68 0.17 -5.26
CA SER A 927 -37.12 0.46 -5.15
C SER A 927 -37.79 0.72 -6.51
N LYS A 928 -37.01 0.97 -7.57
CA LYS A 928 -37.51 1.24 -8.92
C LYS A 928 -36.76 0.45 -10.00
N ASP A 929 -37.53 -0.11 -10.94
CA ASP A 929 -37.11 -1.01 -12.02
C ASP A 929 -36.07 -0.40 -12.97
N SER A 930 -36.32 0.83 -13.42
CA SER A 930 -35.45 1.57 -14.36
C SER A 930 -34.01 1.73 -13.84
N VAL A 931 -33.82 1.85 -12.53
CA VAL A 931 -32.52 2.05 -11.89
C VAL A 931 -31.78 0.73 -11.66
N VAL A 932 -32.45 -0.42 -11.68
CA VAL A 932 -31.82 -1.71 -11.37
C VAL A 932 -30.84 -2.14 -12.47
N HIS A 933 -31.15 -1.85 -13.73
CA HIS A 933 -30.35 -2.28 -14.89
C HIS A 933 -29.10 -1.42 -15.16
N LEU A 934 -29.15 -0.11 -14.88
CA LEU A 934 -28.11 0.84 -15.29
C LEU A 934 -26.75 0.65 -14.58
N PRO A 935 -26.68 0.50 -13.24
CA PRO A 935 -25.39 0.28 -12.58
C PRO A 935 -24.83 -1.11 -12.93
N CYS A 936 -25.70 -2.11 -13.17
CA CYS A 936 -25.28 -3.44 -13.61
C CYS A 936 -24.55 -3.41 -14.97
N GLU A 937 -25.03 -2.62 -15.94
CA GLU A 937 -24.36 -2.48 -17.24
C GLU A 937 -23.07 -1.66 -17.16
N ASN A 938 -23.03 -0.62 -16.34
CA ASN A 938 -21.85 0.24 -16.20
C ASN A 938 -20.72 -0.39 -15.38
N LEU A 939 -21.02 -1.34 -14.49
CA LEU A 939 -20.05 -2.07 -13.67
C LEU A 939 -19.48 -3.31 -14.36
N CYS A 940 -20.14 -3.85 -15.40
CA CYS A 940 -19.62 -4.97 -16.18
C CYS A 940 -18.53 -4.48 -17.14
N PRO A 941 -17.28 -4.96 -17.03
CA PRO A 941 -16.35 -4.84 -18.15
C PRO A 941 -16.90 -5.67 -19.31
N GLN A 942 -17.04 -5.07 -20.49
CA GLN A 942 -17.13 -5.82 -21.74
C GLN A 942 -15.73 -5.98 -22.30
#